data_AF-A0A954WZ30-F1
#
_entry.id   AF-A0A954WZ30-F1
#
_cell.length_a   1.000
_cell.length_b   1.000
_cell.length_c   1.000
_cell.angle_alpha   90.00
_cell.angle_beta   90.00
_cell.angle_gamma   90.00
#
_symmetry.space_group_name_H-M   'P 1'
#
loop_
_entity.id
_entity.type
_entity.pdbx_description
1 polymer ?
#
loop_
_entity_poly.entity_id
_entity_poly.type
_entity_poly.pdbx_seq_one_letter_code
_entity_poly.pdbx_strand_id
1 'polypeptide(L)'
;MRGWRATFVWLGGFAVCLAGSWAANALAANDWRSHPPTRPLPAASDRPLGDGRHWFVDAARGDDAGGGSVGSPWKSVQFAAERLKPGETLVLRGGVYFEHVRLAIQGTRELPITIRAYPGEVAVIDGGLPEFQRSPAEAWEPFDDGDGAEGEFRSTRTYADLGGAPEQTVLLGNFVDSMTPLHGYRLAGDMRSDNPYWNVSNKVGGEEFVYCGPGIWYDHATGRIHARLAHTRLPGLGDDNYRGELDPRRLPLVIAALADGPAVSLDDCRHVRLQDLVVRGARSATLAIVNSQHVELDGVTAYGGSAAMQIRDTRHLRMVNSACRGLAAPWTFRGSLKYRAIESRLFSASGWEPTGADASDFEIQHCEFTDSVDGVFIGNVARVRFHHNLLDNVSDDGIFLTAATSHDGQTVGGDVRIYQNRLARCLTTFAFGVGHGRQRTTPAGKQLGAGVWIYRNVFDFRQPVMYYWPTGPDAPQEIRSFGRVAGDHGGPGWEPMWIYHNTILANNPPRYAYGTNGLNHGLGHGTTRRVFNNIICQMDGMPGDSVADPAVDFQSDGNLFWSLSDGPSYNGEWLGKFRRSPEFVVSQQRYAPGWTAHDRFADPAFVSLKADWRTPADLRLRADSPAIDAGVPLPDDWPDVLADIVAGRPDIGAVPSGGRAWPVGMLGRLSVFGEPTAAGDRPTEFPYAVRWPAGESNSRSAKDEPAESPLKALIVQGYPAFDAPLVEFVLRRHGARPQVVERTWVDPREFAKFDVVVIDGNFTRAKIQPDRFSPDDIEAIRQFLTNGGTLLLMRERTDLFASDHGRELLAEVFGEPARESVAEFRVLAPEHPWLRGLDQIEPAANTGFAIEQLKAPTPIRADRGERVIGTVGGTTLLASASLGKGRMIYVGWSIAASRPEGRRPSTVEDEAAFLRQMKLLANLVSGLRPASRSTALER
;
A
#
# COMPACT_ATOMS: atom_id res chain seq x y z
N MET A 1 70.98 -9.14 -24.90
CA MET A 1 72.18 -8.71 -24.15
C MET A 1 71.76 -8.22 -22.77
N ARG A 2 72.39 -8.75 -21.71
CA ARG A 2 72.47 -8.26 -20.31
C ARG A 2 71.13 -8.21 -19.53
N GLY A 3 70.96 -8.81 -18.35
CA GLY A 3 71.83 -9.57 -17.47
C GLY A 3 71.08 -9.95 -16.19
N TRP A 4 71.38 -11.13 -15.65
CA TRP A 4 70.86 -11.73 -14.42
C TRP A 4 71.06 -10.90 -13.14
N ARG A 5 70.23 -11.14 -12.10
CA ARG A 5 70.61 -11.85 -10.85
C ARG A 5 69.47 -11.96 -9.85
N ALA A 6 69.28 -13.18 -9.34
CA ALA A 6 68.44 -13.52 -8.20
C ALA A 6 69.09 -13.11 -6.88
N THR A 7 68.30 -12.89 -5.83
CA THR A 7 68.72 -13.16 -4.44
C THR A 7 67.49 -13.56 -3.63
N PHE A 8 67.51 -14.79 -3.10
CA PHE A 8 66.59 -15.32 -2.10
C PHE A 8 67.19 -15.02 -0.72
N VAL A 9 66.38 -14.51 0.23
CA VAL A 9 66.64 -14.62 1.68
C VAL A 9 65.32 -15.02 2.34
N TRP A 10 65.40 -16.05 3.17
CA TRP A 10 64.32 -16.73 3.90
C TRP A 10 64.23 -16.14 5.32
N LEU A 11 63.02 -15.98 5.87
CA LEU A 11 62.61 -16.35 7.25
C LEU A 11 61.39 -15.54 7.73
N GLY A 12 60.40 -16.24 8.28
CA GLY A 12 59.41 -15.69 9.22
C GLY A 12 57.97 -15.88 8.77
N GLY A 13 57.29 -16.87 9.35
CA GLY A 13 55.95 -17.29 8.96
C GLY A 13 54.82 -16.41 9.45
N PHE A 14 53.67 -16.54 8.79
CA PHE A 14 52.36 -16.73 9.40
C PHE A 14 51.42 -17.18 8.27
N ALA A 15 51.00 -18.43 8.32
CA ALA A 15 49.91 -18.92 7.49
C ALA A 15 48.61 -18.30 8.01
N VAL A 16 48.01 -17.40 7.24
CA VAL A 16 46.62 -16.98 7.42
C VAL A 16 45.85 -17.52 6.21
N CYS A 17 44.86 -18.35 6.51
CA CYS A 17 43.95 -18.95 5.55
C CYS A 17 43.25 -17.86 4.72
N LEU A 18 43.63 -17.74 3.45
CA LEU A 18 42.85 -17.03 2.44
C LEU A 18 41.70 -17.92 1.96
N ALA A 19 40.60 -17.90 2.71
CA ALA A 19 39.30 -18.35 2.26
C ALA A 19 38.30 -17.25 2.60
N GLY A 20 37.95 -16.42 1.62
CA GLY A 20 36.99 -15.33 1.81
C GLY A 20 37.30 -14.11 0.95
N SER A 21 37.30 -14.28 -0.37
CA SER A 21 37.28 -13.17 -1.35
C SER A 21 36.93 -13.71 -2.74
N TRP A 22 35.74 -14.31 -2.86
CA TRP A 22 35.13 -14.66 -4.15
C TRP A 22 33.62 -14.43 -4.07
N ALA A 23 33.21 -13.17 -3.85
CA ALA A 23 31.83 -12.73 -4.01
C ALA A 23 31.77 -11.19 -3.90
N ALA A 24 32.22 -10.46 -4.94
CA ALA A 24 31.85 -9.04 -5.09
C ALA A 24 32.23 -8.44 -6.46
N ASN A 25 33.26 -8.93 -7.16
CA ASN A 25 33.73 -8.31 -8.40
C ASN A 25 33.73 -9.26 -9.61
N ALA A 26 32.54 -9.70 -10.01
CA ALA A 26 32.30 -10.36 -11.30
C ALA A 26 30.94 -9.92 -11.88
N LEU A 27 30.81 -8.65 -12.24
CA LEU A 27 29.74 -8.17 -13.11
C LEU A 27 30.25 -8.12 -14.56
N ALA A 28 30.53 -9.30 -15.12
CA ALA A 28 30.74 -9.51 -16.55
C ALA A 28 30.43 -10.99 -16.86
N ALA A 29 29.26 -11.24 -17.46
CA ALA A 29 28.70 -12.54 -17.85
C ALA A 29 28.49 -13.58 -16.71
N ASN A 30 27.40 -13.44 -15.95
CA ASN A 30 26.84 -14.57 -15.20
C ASN A 30 25.89 -15.36 -16.10
N ASP A 31 26.14 -16.66 -16.29
CA ASP A 31 25.16 -17.62 -16.81
C ASP A 31 24.07 -17.81 -15.74
N TRP A 32 23.01 -17.00 -15.77
CA TRP A 32 21.84 -17.18 -14.92
C TRP A 32 21.25 -18.56 -15.17
N ARG A 33 21.06 -19.35 -14.11
CA ARG A 33 20.50 -20.71 -14.25
C ARG A 33 18.99 -20.66 -14.40
N SER A 34 18.34 -19.62 -13.86
CA SER A 34 16.92 -19.37 -14.04
C SER A 34 16.63 -18.60 -15.34
N HIS A 35 16.61 -17.28 -15.27
CA HIS A 35 16.31 -16.36 -16.36
C HIS A 35 17.14 -15.07 -16.18
N PRO A 36 17.53 -14.36 -17.25
CA PRO A 36 18.14 -13.05 -17.09
C PRO A 36 17.29 -12.11 -16.21
N PRO A 37 17.87 -11.43 -15.22
CA PRO A 37 17.11 -10.59 -14.30
C PRO A 37 16.55 -9.36 -15.02
N THR A 38 15.27 -9.07 -14.82
CA THR A 38 14.70 -7.75 -15.19
C THR A 38 15.06 -6.69 -14.16
N ARG A 39 15.12 -7.09 -12.88
CA ARG A 39 15.39 -6.25 -11.70
C ARG A 39 16.29 -7.00 -10.72
N PRO A 40 17.61 -7.09 -10.97
CA PRO A 40 18.54 -7.75 -10.05
C PRO A 40 18.61 -7.00 -8.72
N LEU A 41 19.28 -7.60 -7.72
CA LEU A 41 19.63 -6.89 -6.49
C LEU A 41 20.37 -5.58 -6.80
N PRO A 42 20.16 -4.51 -5.99
CA PRO A 42 20.86 -3.25 -6.19
C PRO A 42 22.37 -3.42 -6.00
N ALA A 43 23.14 -2.57 -6.66
CA ALA A 43 24.58 -2.46 -6.41
C ALA A 43 24.81 -1.96 -4.96
N ALA A 44 25.91 -2.41 -4.36
CA ALA A 44 26.29 -1.96 -3.02
C ALA A 44 26.54 -0.44 -2.99
N SER A 45 26.11 0.20 -1.91
CA SER A 45 26.32 1.62 -1.67
C SER A 45 27.63 1.84 -0.93
N ASP A 46 28.53 2.66 -1.50
CA ASP A 46 29.79 3.06 -0.85
C ASP A 46 29.64 4.30 0.06
N ARG A 47 28.39 4.67 0.41
CA ARG A 47 28.11 5.82 1.28
C ARG A 47 28.86 5.68 2.60
N PRO A 48 29.69 6.65 3.03
CA PRO A 48 30.45 6.54 4.26
C PRO A 48 29.53 6.38 5.48
N LEU A 49 30.02 5.74 6.54
CA LEU A 49 29.35 5.78 7.83
C LEU A 49 29.34 7.24 8.32
N GLY A 50 28.18 7.73 8.73
CA GLY A 50 28.04 9.09 9.24
C GLY A 50 28.72 9.27 10.60
N ASP A 51 28.57 10.46 11.19
CA ASP A 51 29.00 10.69 12.57
C ASP A 51 28.02 10.05 13.55
N GLY A 52 28.53 9.58 14.70
CA GLY A 52 27.70 9.01 15.78
C GLY A 52 28.23 7.68 16.30
N ARG A 53 27.43 7.03 17.16
CA ARG A 53 27.77 5.70 17.68
C ARG A 53 27.23 4.63 16.74
N HIS A 54 28.09 3.70 16.35
CA HIS A 54 27.77 2.59 15.45
C HIS A 54 27.77 1.26 16.19
N TRP A 55 26.74 0.46 15.94
CA TRP A 55 26.65 -0.94 16.33
C TRP A 55 26.64 -1.82 15.09
N PHE A 56 27.19 -3.02 15.18
CA PHE A 56 27.39 -3.90 14.03
C PHE A 56 26.67 -5.22 14.21
N VAL A 57 26.05 -5.69 13.12
CA VAL A 57 25.43 -7.02 13.04
C VAL A 57 26.03 -7.78 11.86
N ASP A 58 26.38 -9.04 12.05
CA ASP A 58 26.92 -9.93 11.02
C ASP A 58 26.19 -11.29 11.10
N ALA A 59 25.40 -11.61 10.07
CA ALA A 59 24.57 -12.82 10.06
C ALA A 59 25.39 -14.12 10.20
N ALA A 60 26.63 -14.12 9.71
CA ALA A 60 27.48 -15.31 9.63
C ALA A 60 28.41 -15.44 10.84
N ARG A 61 28.96 -14.32 11.34
CA ARG A 61 30.03 -14.31 12.36
C ARG A 61 29.63 -13.66 13.68
N GLY A 62 28.46 -13.04 13.75
CA GLY A 62 28.00 -12.35 14.94
C GLY A 62 27.59 -13.30 16.07
N ASP A 63 27.54 -12.75 17.27
CA ASP A 63 27.04 -13.40 18.48
C ASP A 63 26.26 -12.38 19.32
N ASP A 64 24.99 -12.69 19.64
CA ASP A 64 24.12 -11.79 20.43
C ASP A 64 24.57 -11.69 21.89
N ALA A 65 25.46 -12.58 22.36
CA ALA A 65 26.16 -12.42 23.64
C ALA A 65 27.32 -11.40 23.57
N GLY A 66 27.71 -10.97 22.36
CA GLY A 66 28.80 -10.04 22.10
C GLY A 66 28.48 -8.58 22.42
N GLY A 67 29.46 -7.71 22.17
CA GLY A 67 29.38 -6.28 22.51
C GLY A 67 28.78 -5.37 21.43
N GLY A 68 28.45 -5.89 20.24
CA GLY A 68 27.92 -5.11 19.11
C GLY A 68 28.96 -4.22 18.41
N SER A 69 30.25 -4.39 18.71
CA SER A 69 31.34 -3.62 18.07
C SER A 69 31.72 -4.23 16.71
N VAL A 70 32.50 -3.52 15.89
CA VAL A 70 32.96 -4.06 14.59
C VAL A 70 33.76 -5.36 14.73
N GLY A 71 34.50 -5.54 15.82
CA GLY A 71 35.29 -6.74 16.10
C GLY A 71 34.53 -7.83 16.89
N SER A 72 33.35 -7.50 17.42
CA SER A 72 32.45 -8.42 18.12
C SER A 72 31.01 -8.01 17.80
N PRO A 73 30.57 -8.22 16.53
CA PRO A 73 29.24 -7.83 16.08
C PRO A 73 28.18 -8.74 16.69
N TRP A 74 26.96 -8.24 16.81
CA TRP A 74 25.79 -9.08 17.11
C TRP A 74 25.40 -9.91 15.90
N LYS A 75 24.52 -10.90 16.11
CA LYS A 75 24.08 -11.81 15.07
C LYS A 75 22.74 -11.42 14.46
N SER A 76 21.77 -11.04 15.30
CA SER A 76 20.41 -10.79 14.87
C SER A 76 20.07 -9.30 14.80
N VAL A 77 19.32 -8.92 13.77
CA VAL A 77 18.89 -7.54 13.54
C VAL A 77 17.87 -7.14 14.60
N GLN A 78 16.91 -8.01 14.92
CA GLN A 78 15.90 -7.73 15.94
C GLN A 78 16.52 -7.43 17.30
N PHE A 79 17.46 -8.28 17.74
CA PHE A 79 18.14 -8.11 19.02
C PHE A 79 18.86 -6.77 19.10
N ALA A 80 19.56 -6.39 18.03
CA ALA A 80 20.29 -5.14 18.01
C ALA A 80 19.35 -3.92 17.98
N ALA A 81 18.28 -3.97 17.18
CA ALA A 81 17.32 -2.89 17.04
C ALA A 81 16.64 -2.50 18.37
N GLU A 82 16.30 -3.49 19.21
CA GLU A 82 15.70 -3.28 20.53
C GLU A 82 16.61 -2.55 21.54
N ARG A 83 17.90 -2.41 21.22
CA ARG A 83 18.91 -1.79 22.11
C ARG A 83 19.33 -0.39 21.66
N LEU A 84 18.89 0.04 20.48
CA LEU A 84 19.27 1.34 19.92
C LEU A 84 18.68 2.48 20.73
N LYS A 85 19.47 3.55 20.86
CA LYS A 85 19.06 4.82 21.47
C LYS A 85 19.01 5.93 20.40
N PRO A 86 18.28 7.03 20.65
CA PRO A 86 18.28 8.19 19.76
C PRO A 86 19.70 8.59 19.34
N GLY A 87 19.92 8.78 18.03
CA GLY A 87 21.21 9.18 17.44
C GLY A 87 22.19 8.03 17.16
N GLU A 88 21.85 6.79 17.51
CA GLU A 88 22.70 5.63 17.22
C GLU A 88 22.38 5.04 15.83
N THR A 89 23.39 4.41 15.22
CA THR A 89 23.27 3.73 13.93
C THR A 89 23.56 2.24 14.06
N LEU A 90 22.67 1.42 13.53
CA LEU A 90 22.86 -0.02 13.36
C LEU A 90 23.38 -0.31 11.96
N VAL A 91 24.53 -0.98 11.86
CA VAL A 91 25.24 -1.28 10.61
C VAL A 91 25.25 -2.79 10.37
N LEU A 92 24.56 -3.22 9.31
CA LEU A 92 24.46 -4.62 8.90
C LEU A 92 25.59 -4.94 7.92
N ARG A 93 26.39 -5.95 8.20
CA ARG A 93 27.36 -6.50 7.25
C ARG A 93 26.66 -7.20 6.08
N GLY A 94 27.39 -7.38 4.99
CA GLY A 94 26.91 -8.05 3.80
C GLY A 94 26.48 -9.48 4.10
N GLY A 95 25.30 -9.86 3.62
CA GLY A 95 24.74 -11.17 3.87
C GLY A 95 23.21 -11.19 3.86
N VAL A 96 22.65 -12.38 4.09
CA VAL A 96 21.21 -12.61 4.18
C VAL A 96 20.84 -12.90 5.64
N TYR A 97 19.99 -12.05 6.19
CA TYR A 97 19.44 -12.13 7.53
C TYR A 97 18.03 -12.74 7.43
N PHE A 98 17.91 -14.00 7.80
CA PHE A 98 16.62 -14.72 7.77
C PHE A 98 15.82 -14.39 9.04
N GLU A 99 15.10 -13.28 9.01
CA GLU A 99 14.40 -12.69 10.16
C GLU A 99 13.13 -11.94 9.73
N HIS A 100 12.14 -11.91 10.63
CA HIS A 100 11.03 -10.96 10.61
C HIS A 100 11.32 -9.86 11.64
N VAL A 101 11.77 -8.71 11.16
CA VAL A 101 12.25 -7.61 12.01
C VAL A 101 11.11 -6.64 12.31
N ARG A 102 10.81 -6.46 13.59
CA ARG A 102 9.82 -5.51 14.10
C ARG A 102 10.50 -4.36 14.83
N LEU A 103 10.36 -3.16 14.27
CA LEU A 103 10.89 -1.93 14.80
C LEU A 103 9.77 -1.16 15.52
N ALA A 104 10.00 -0.85 16.79
CA ALA A 104 9.14 0.02 17.60
C ALA A 104 10.00 1.02 18.39
N ILE A 105 10.81 1.78 17.65
CA ILE A 105 11.88 2.62 18.19
C ILE A 105 11.60 4.12 18.01
N GLN A 106 12.13 4.93 18.94
CA GLN A 106 11.88 6.36 19.04
C GLN A 106 13.20 7.12 18.95
N GLY A 107 13.45 7.78 17.83
CA GLY A 107 14.46 8.83 17.70
C GLY A 107 13.88 10.22 17.99
N THR A 108 14.71 11.24 17.85
CA THR A 108 14.26 12.65 17.81
C THR A 108 14.67 13.30 16.51
N ARG A 109 14.16 14.50 16.23
CA ARG A 109 14.56 15.29 15.06
C ARG A 109 16.07 15.53 15.02
N GLU A 110 16.67 15.81 16.17
CA GLU A 110 18.11 16.09 16.31
C GLU A 110 18.94 14.81 16.39
N LEU A 111 18.35 13.71 16.85
CA LEU A 111 19.00 12.42 17.09
C LEU A 111 18.17 11.28 16.48
N PRO A 112 18.08 11.21 15.13
CA PRO A 112 17.36 10.12 14.47
C PRO A 112 18.10 8.79 14.65
N ILE A 113 17.36 7.68 14.62
CA ILE A 113 17.96 6.33 14.64
C ILE A 113 18.10 5.84 13.19
N THR A 114 19.26 5.31 12.82
CA THR A 114 19.51 4.78 11.48
C THR A 114 19.78 3.28 11.51
N ILE A 115 19.17 2.52 10.61
CA ILE A 115 19.51 1.11 10.35
C ILE A 115 19.94 1.01 8.89
N ARG A 116 21.15 0.51 8.64
CA ARG A 116 21.75 0.56 7.30
C ARG A 116 22.69 -0.59 6.98
N ALA A 117 22.95 -0.80 5.69
CA ALA A 117 24.05 -1.67 5.26
C ALA A 117 25.43 -1.01 5.49
N TYR A 118 26.44 -1.85 5.66
CA TYR A 118 27.85 -1.47 5.72
C TYR A 118 28.31 -0.94 4.34
N PRO A 119 29.16 0.12 4.28
CA PRO A 119 29.63 0.67 3.01
C PRO A 119 30.29 -0.39 2.12
N GLY A 120 29.87 -0.47 0.85
CA GLY A 120 30.38 -1.44 -0.12
C GLY A 120 29.83 -2.86 0.03
N GLU A 121 28.86 -3.08 0.93
CA GLU A 121 28.24 -4.39 1.16
C GLU A 121 26.72 -4.34 0.93
N VAL A 122 26.12 -5.48 0.54
CA VAL A 122 24.66 -5.63 0.40
C VAL A 122 24.11 -6.45 1.57
N ALA A 123 23.29 -5.82 2.40
CA ALA A 123 22.56 -6.49 3.47
C ALA A 123 21.11 -6.77 3.02
N VAL A 124 20.70 -8.04 3.08
CA VAL A 124 19.35 -8.50 2.71
C VAL A 124 18.64 -9.00 3.96
N ILE A 125 17.52 -8.38 4.32
CA ILE A 125 16.57 -8.93 5.30
C ILE A 125 15.56 -9.78 4.53
N ASP A 126 15.49 -11.06 4.86
CA ASP A 126 14.72 -12.07 4.13
C ASP A 126 13.78 -12.79 5.10
N GLY A 127 12.48 -12.57 4.97
CA GLY A 127 11.46 -13.30 5.75
C GLY A 127 11.14 -14.69 5.21
N GLY A 128 11.87 -15.17 4.20
CA GLY A 128 11.62 -16.45 3.55
C GLY A 128 12.13 -17.65 4.34
N LEU A 129 11.64 -18.82 3.95
CA LEU A 129 12.06 -20.12 4.48
C LEU A 129 13.51 -20.43 4.04
N PRO A 130 14.49 -20.50 4.97
CA PRO A 130 15.91 -20.54 4.64
C PRO A 130 16.38 -21.82 3.95
N GLU A 131 15.71 -22.96 4.16
CA GLU A 131 16.12 -24.26 3.62
C GLU A 131 16.13 -24.30 2.09
N PHE A 132 15.19 -23.61 1.44
CA PHE A 132 15.07 -23.54 -0.02
C PHE A 132 16.18 -22.71 -0.68
N GLN A 133 16.90 -21.92 0.13
CA GLN A 133 18.05 -21.14 -0.33
C GLN A 133 19.38 -21.80 0.06
N ARG A 134 19.49 -22.25 1.32
CA ARG A 134 20.75 -22.77 1.88
C ARG A 134 21.06 -24.18 1.39
N SER A 135 20.04 -25.03 1.25
CA SER A 135 20.20 -26.44 0.92
C SER A 135 19.12 -26.92 -0.07
N PRO A 136 18.98 -26.31 -1.27
CA PRO A 136 17.92 -26.66 -2.21
C PRO A 136 17.92 -28.15 -2.59
N ALA A 137 19.09 -28.80 -2.67
CA ALA A 137 19.21 -30.22 -2.97
C ALA A 137 18.59 -31.14 -1.92
N GLU A 138 18.50 -30.69 -0.66
CA GLU A 138 17.90 -31.42 0.46
C GLU A 138 16.46 -30.97 0.72
N ALA A 139 16.07 -29.80 0.23
CA ALA A 139 14.74 -29.22 0.44
C ALA A 139 13.67 -29.83 -0.46
N TRP A 140 14.04 -30.43 -1.61
CA TRP A 140 13.12 -30.95 -2.63
C TRP A 140 13.33 -32.44 -2.92
N GLU A 141 12.22 -33.15 -3.11
CA GLU A 141 12.17 -34.50 -3.69
C GLU A 141 11.25 -34.52 -4.91
N PRO A 142 11.54 -35.34 -5.95
CA PRO A 142 10.62 -35.54 -7.06
C PRO A 142 9.24 -36.01 -6.57
N PHE A 143 8.18 -35.51 -7.20
CA PHE A 143 6.82 -35.94 -6.92
C PHE A 143 6.31 -36.83 -8.06
N ASP A 144 6.46 -38.14 -7.87
CA ASP A 144 6.12 -39.17 -8.87
C ASP A 144 4.83 -39.94 -8.53
N ASP A 145 3.99 -39.40 -7.64
CA ASP A 145 2.64 -39.95 -7.42
C ASP A 145 1.79 -39.68 -8.68
N GLY A 146 0.97 -40.65 -9.10
CA GLY A 146 0.28 -40.64 -10.41
C GLY A 146 -0.64 -39.45 -10.73
N ASP A 147 -0.81 -38.51 -9.79
CA ASP A 147 -1.55 -37.25 -9.91
C ASP A 147 -0.64 -36.01 -10.14
N GLY A 148 0.68 -36.18 -10.17
CA GLY A 148 1.68 -35.13 -10.39
C GLY A 148 1.93 -34.81 -11.87
N ALA A 149 2.45 -33.62 -12.14
CA ALA A 149 2.91 -33.24 -13.49
C ALA A 149 4.40 -33.54 -13.70
N GLU A 150 4.82 -33.69 -14.95
CA GLU A 150 6.24 -33.83 -15.30
C GLU A 150 7.05 -32.63 -14.77
N GLY A 151 8.15 -32.93 -14.07
CA GLY A 151 9.02 -31.93 -13.45
C GLY A 151 8.46 -31.32 -12.16
N GLU A 152 7.44 -31.92 -11.55
CA GLU A 152 6.94 -31.52 -10.23
C GLU A 152 7.82 -32.06 -9.10
N PHE A 153 8.13 -31.19 -8.15
CA PHE A 153 8.84 -31.53 -6.92
C PHE A 153 7.97 -31.14 -5.74
N ARG A 154 8.18 -31.80 -4.61
CA ARG A 154 7.61 -31.39 -3.32
C ARG A 154 8.69 -31.22 -2.26
N SER A 155 8.39 -30.44 -1.24
CA SER A 155 9.30 -30.24 -0.11
C SER A 155 9.56 -31.56 0.61
N THR A 156 10.78 -31.80 1.10
CA THR A 156 11.15 -33.01 1.85
C THR A 156 10.64 -33.02 3.29
N ARG A 157 10.23 -31.86 3.81
CA ARG A 157 9.47 -31.72 5.06
C ARG A 157 8.02 -31.27 4.84
N THR A 158 7.18 -31.50 5.86
CA THR A 158 5.85 -30.92 5.99
C THR A 158 5.89 -29.61 6.77
N TYR A 159 4.89 -28.76 6.53
CA TYR A 159 4.60 -27.51 7.20
C TYR A 159 3.14 -27.58 7.66
N ALA A 160 2.90 -27.48 8.96
CA ALA A 160 1.57 -27.76 9.52
C ALA A 160 0.57 -26.63 9.25
N ASP A 161 1.04 -25.38 9.22
CA ASP A 161 0.22 -24.20 8.90
C ASP A 161 1.12 -23.09 8.31
N LEU A 162 0.93 -22.77 7.04
CA LEU A 162 1.57 -21.65 6.35
C LEU A 162 0.61 -20.47 6.17
N GLY A 163 -0.55 -20.54 6.84
CA GLY A 163 -1.64 -19.58 6.79
C GLY A 163 -2.57 -19.78 5.59
N GLY A 164 -3.65 -19.02 5.59
CA GLY A 164 -4.61 -18.95 4.48
C GLY A 164 -5.55 -20.15 4.37
N ALA A 165 -6.63 -19.95 3.64
CA ALA A 165 -7.57 -21.01 3.28
C ALA A 165 -7.13 -21.71 1.97
N PRO A 166 -7.56 -22.97 1.70
CA PRO A 166 -7.15 -23.73 0.52
C PRO A 166 -7.39 -23.03 -0.82
N GLU A 167 -8.35 -22.12 -0.87
CA GLU A 167 -8.66 -21.30 -2.04
C GLU A 167 -7.80 -20.03 -2.17
N GLN A 168 -6.82 -19.80 -1.29
CA GLN A 168 -5.94 -18.64 -1.33
C GLN A 168 -4.54 -19.03 -1.81
N THR A 169 -3.86 -18.13 -2.52
CA THR A 169 -2.43 -18.28 -2.79
C THR A 169 -1.65 -18.10 -1.49
N VAL A 170 -1.16 -19.18 -0.90
CA VAL A 170 -0.46 -19.15 0.41
C VAL A 170 1.02 -18.77 0.28
N LEU A 171 1.63 -19.03 -0.88
CA LEU A 171 3.05 -18.86 -1.09
C LEU A 171 3.35 -17.84 -2.18
N LEU A 172 4.44 -17.10 -1.99
CA LEU A 172 5.09 -16.31 -3.04
C LEU A 172 6.59 -16.60 -3.02
N GLY A 173 7.28 -16.28 -4.12
CA GLY A 173 8.71 -16.51 -4.19
C GLY A 173 9.39 -15.88 -5.39
N ASN A 174 10.70 -16.04 -5.43
CA ASN A 174 11.59 -15.57 -6.49
C ASN A 174 12.73 -16.56 -6.69
N PHE A 175 13.29 -16.61 -7.90
CA PHE A 175 14.61 -17.19 -8.08
C PHE A 175 15.67 -16.33 -7.37
N VAL A 176 16.55 -16.93 -6.57
CA VAL A 176 17.57 -16.16 -5.81
C VAL A 176 18.60 -15.51 -6.72
N ASP A 177 18.98 -16.17 -7.82
CA ASP A 177 20.01 -15.67 -8.73
C ASP A 177 19.50 -14.43 -9.48
N SER A 178 18.32 -14.50 -10.11
CA SER A 178 17.80 -13.42 -10.97
C SER A 178 16.81 -12.48 -10.30
N MET A 179 16.31 -12.82 -9.10
CA MET A 179 15.14 -12.18 -8.48
C MET A 179 13.86 -12.20 -9.33
N THR A 180 13.84 -12.93 -10.45
CA THR A 180 12.63 -13.12 -11.27
C THR A 180 11.55 -13.80 -10.42
N PRO A 181 10.32 -13.26 -10.34
CA PRO A 181 9.26 -13.83 -9.52
C PRO A 181 8.83 -15.23 -9.96
N LEU A 182 8.50 -16.06 -8.98
CA LEU A 182 7.79 -17.32 -9.17
C LEU A 182 6.28 -17.04 -9.14
N HIS A 183 5.51 -17.79 -9.93
CA HIS A 183 4.06 -17.74 -9.85
C HIS A 183 3.57 -18.46 -8.58
N GLY A 184 2.86 -17.74 -7.71
CA GLY A 184 2.20 -18.33 -6.54
C GLY A 184 0.85 -18.92 -6.93
N TYR A 185 0.78 -20.22 -7.13
CA TYR A 185 -0.43 -20.88 -7.60
C TYR A 185 -1.51 -20.95 -6.52
N ARG A 186 -2.73 -20.54 -6.89
CA ARG A 186 -3.96 -20.80 -6.12
C ARG A 186 -4.46 -22.24 -6.33
N LEU A 187 -4.30 -22.76 -7.54
CA LEU A 187 -4.86 -24.05 -7.97
C LEU A 187 -3.74 -24.97 -8.45
N ALA A 188 -3.69 -26.20 -7.90
CA ALA A 188 -2.72 -27.21 -8.33
C ALA A 188 -2.81 -27.51 -9.83
N GLY A 189 -4.03 -27.53 -10.38
CA GLY A 189 -4.26 -27.80 -11.80
C GLY A 189 -3.61 -26.76 -12.72
N ASP A 190 -3.55 -25.48 -12.35
CA ASP A 190 -2.85 -24.45 -13.14
C ASP A 190 -1.33 -24.69 -13.15
N MET A 191 -0.75 -25.15 -12.03
CA MET A 191 0.67 -25.52 -11.96
C MET A 191 0.96 -26.76 -12.79
N ARG A 192 0.06 -27.75 -12.76
CA ARG A 192 0.18 -29.05 -13.45
C ARG A 192 -0.20 -29.01 -14.93
N SER A 193 -0.83 -27.94 -15.39
CA SER A 193 -1.23 -27.79 -16.79
C SER A 193 -0.03 -27.57 -17.71
N ASP A 194 -0.16 -27.99 -18.96
CA ASP A 194 0.73 -27.62 -20.07
C ASP A 194 0.09 -26.63 -21.05
N ASN A 195 -1.15 -26.21 -20.77
CA ASN A 195 -1.87 -25.25 -21.60
C ASN A 195 -1.29 -23.83 -21.42
N PRO A 196 -0.67 -23.23 -22.46
CA PRO A 196 -0.12 -21.89 -22.34
C PRO A 196 -1.15 -20.79 -22.63
N TYR A 197 -2.39 -21.15 -23.01
CA TYR A 197 -3.38 -20.23 -23.54
C TYR A 197 -4.47 -19.90 -22.53
N TRP A 198 -4.93 -18.65 -22.54
CA TRP A 198 -6.05 -18.21 -21.71
C TRP A 198 -7.40 -18.56 -22.37
N ASN A 199 -7.76 -19.83 -22.40
CA ASN A 199 -9.02 -20.36 -22.94
C ASN A 199 -9.98 -20.88 -21.86
N VAL A 200 -9.83 -20.36 -20.64
CA VAL A 200 -10.68 -20.69 -19.49
C VAL A 200 -11.98 -19.87 -19.52
N SER A 201 -13.11 -20.54 -19.38
CA SER A 201 -14.45 -19.94 -19.35
C SER A 201 -14.75 -19.24 -18.02
N ASN A 202 -14.25 -19.80 -16.91
CA ASN A 202 -14.31 -19.21 -15.58
C ASN A 202 -12.91 -18.81 -15.09
N LYS A 203 -12.66 -17.51 -15.00
CA LYS A 203 -11.34 -16.93 -14.65
C LYS A 203 -10.83 -17.33 -13.27
N VAL A 204 -11.71 -17.74 -12.35
CA VAL A 204 -11.37 -18.17 -10.98
C VAL A 204 -11.75 -19.63 -10.69
N GLY A 205 -12.21 -20.37 -11.71
CA GLY A 205 -12.75 -21.72 -11.57
C GLY A 205 -11.67 -22.81 -11.51
N GLY A 206 -11.95 -23.91 -10.81
CA GLY A 206 -11.03 -25.04 -10.62
C GLY A 206 -11.21 -26.20 -11.59
N GLU A 207 -11.83 -25.99 -12.75
CA GLU A 207 -12.17 -27.05 -13.73
C GLU A 207 -11.34 -26.95 -15.02
N GLU A 208 -10.85 -25.76 -15.34
CA GLU A 208 -10.06 -25.47 -16.54
C GLU A 208 -8.79 -24.74 -16.13
N PHE A 209 -7.65 -25.17 -16.67
CA PHE A 209 -6.35 -24.78 -16.16
C PHE A 209 -5.43 -24.19 -17.22
N VAL A 210 -4.61 -23.22 -16.79
CA VAL A 210 -3.63 -22.50 -17.61
C VAL A 210 -2.30 -22.44 -16.89
N TYR A 211 -1.23 -22.80 -17.60
CA TYR A 211 0.13 -22.72 -17.08
C TYR A 211 0.63 -21.28 -17.07
N CYS A 212 0.79 -20.71 -15.87
CA CYS A 212 1.20 -19.32 -15.65
C CYS A 212 2.73 -19.14 -15.52
N GLY A 213 3.51 -20.19 -15.72
CA GLY A 213 4.98 -20.20 -15.66
C GLY A 213 5.56 -20.83 -14.39
N PRO A 214 6.90 -20.81 -14.23
CA PRO A 214 7.57 -21.40 -13.07
C PRO A 214 6.98 -20.91 -11.76
N GLY A 215 6.65 -21.83 -10.86
CA GLY A 215 5.90 -21.46 -9.67
C GLY A 215 5.83 -22.51 -8.58
N ILE A 216 5.10 -22.15 -7.53
CA ILE A 216 4.96 -22.88 -6.28
C ILE A 216 3.51 -22.94 -5.83
N TRP A 217 3.14 -24.01 -5.14
CA TRP A 217 1.81 -24.25 -4.58
C TRP A 217 1.93 -24.88 -3.19
N TYR A 218 0.99 -24.56 -2.30
CA TYR A 218 0.91 -25.19 -0.98
C TYR A 218 -0.25 -26.18 -0.95
N ASP A 219 0.07 -27.45 -0.70
CA ASP A 219 -0.92 -28.50 -0.54
C ASP A 219 -1.38 -28.56 0.92
N HIS A 220 -2.56 -28.01 1.20
CA HIS A 220 -3.17 -28.06 2.54
C HIS A 220 -3.46 -29.48 3.02
N ALA A 221 -3.64 -30.46 2.12
CA ALA A 221 -3.96 -31.83 2.50
C ALA A 221 -2.74 -32.56 3.07
N THR A 222 -1.56 -32.31 2.50
CA THR A 222 -0.31 -32.98 2.89
C THR A 222 0.61 -32.09 3.73
N GLY A 223 0.35 -30.78 3.79
CA GLY A 223 1.24 -29.79 4.39
C GLY A 223 2.55 -29.64 3.61
N ARG A 224 2.59 -30.01 2.32
CA ARG A 224 3.81 -29.96 1.49
C ARG A 224 3.78 -28.73 0.59
N ILE A 225 4.96 -28.20 0.32
CA ILE A 225 5.14 -27.18 -0.72
C ILE A 225 5.49 -27.91 -2.01
N HIS A 226 4.80 -27.60 -3.10
CA HIS A 226 5.10 -28.13 -4.43
C HIS A 226 5.74 -27.03 -5.28
N ALA A 227 6.63 -27.42 -6.18
CA ALA A 227 7.27 -26.55 -7.16
C ALA A 227 7.28 -27.21 -8.54
N ARG A 228 7.06 -26.41 -9.58
CA ARG A 228 7.26 -26.82 -10.97
C ARG A 228 7.84 -25.67 -11.77
N LEU A 229 9.04 -25.88 -12.31
CA LEU A 229 9.80 -24.85 -13.04
C LEU A 229 9.77 -25.09 -14.56
N ALA A 230 8.65 -25.58 -15.09
CA ALA A 230 8.53 -25.88 -16.51
C ALA A 230 8.69 -24.63 -17.41
N HIS A 231 9.19 -24.84 -18.62
CA HIS A 231 9.34 -23.77 -19.61
C HIS A 231 7.99 -23.21 -20.06
N THR A 232 7.89 -21.88 -20.20
CA THR A 232 6.72 -21.23 -20.81
C THR A 232 6.79 -21.33 -22.34
N ARG A 233 5.67 -21.41 -23.05
CA ARG A 233 5.70 -21.75 -24.50
C ARG A 233 4.90 -20.80 -25.38
N LEU A 234 4.62 -19.58 -24.91
CA LEU A 234 3.89 -18.59 -25.72
C LEU A 234 4.81 -18.02 -26.81
N PRO A 235 4.49 -18.18 -28.11
CA PRO A 235 5.33 -17.67 -29.19
C PRO A 235 5.57 -16.16 -29.11
N GLY A 236 4.53 -15.40 -28.71
CA GLY A 236 4.58 -13.94 -28.61
C GLY A 236 5.54 -13.37 -27.58
N LEU A 237 6.00 -14.18 -26.62
CA LEU A 237 6.99 -13.76 -25.62
C LEU A 237 8.44 -13.80 -26.16
N GLY A 238 8.72 -14.59 -27.20
CA GLY A 238 10.10 -14.75 -27.70
C GLY A 238 11.07 -15.14 -26.58
N ASP A 239 12.11 -14.31 -26.40
CA ASP A 239 13.16 -14.49 -25.38
C ASP A 239 12.67 -14.24 -23.94
N ASP A 240 11.53 -13.58 -23.74
CA ASP A 240 10.91 -13.43 -22.42
C ASP A 240 10.32 -14.75 -21.91
N ASN A 241 10.32 -15.83 -22.69
CA ASN A 241 9.91 -17.12 -22.17
C ASN A 241 10.94 -17.71 -21.20
N TYR A 242 10.46 -18.40 -20.17
CA TYR A 242 11.35 -19.17 -19.28
C TYR A 242 11.97 -20.36 -20.00
N ARG A 243 13.31 -20.40 -20.06
CA ARG A 243 14.12 -21.49 -20.65
C ARG A 243 15.16 -22.04 -19.67
N GLY A 244 15.08 -21.68 -18.40
CA GLY A 244 16.05 -22.01 -17.37
C GLY A 244 16.02 -23.45 -16.89
N GLU A 245 16.76 -23.67 -15.80
CA GLU A 245 16.81 -24.90 -15.03
C GLU A 245 15.42 -25.34 -14.56
N LEU A 246 15.14 -26.63 -14.70
CA LEU A 246 13.84 -27.24 -14.40
C LEU A 246 13.83 -27.86 -13.00
N ASP A 247 14.99 -28.25 -12.49
CA ASP A 247 15.13 -28.95 -11.21
C ASP A 247 15.38 -27.94 -10.05
N PRO A 248 14.40 -27.75 -9.14
CA PRO A 248 14.53 -26.81 -8.03
C PRO A 248 15.60 -27.23 -7.01
N ARG A 249 16.11 -28.47 -7.04
CA ARG A 249 17.29 -28.88 -6.24
C ARG A 249 18.57 -28.16 -6.66
N ARG A 250 18.58 -27.65 -7.90
CA ARG A 250 19.74 -27.01 -8.52
C ARG A 250 19.61 -25.48 -8.55
N LEU A 251 18.53 -24.92 -7.99
CA LEU A 251 18.25 -23.50 -7.94
C LEU A 251 17.83 -23.09 -6.53
N PRO A 252 18.56 -22.21 -5.85
CA PRO A 252 18.08 -21.58 -4.63
C PRO A 252 16.84 -20.73 -4.91
N LEU A 253 15.77 -20.92 -4.12
CA LEU A 253 14.51 -20.20 -4.25
C LEU A 253 14.18 -19.43 -2.98
N VAL A 254 13.74 -18.18 -3.12
CA VAL A 254 13.05 -17.47 -2.04
C VAL A 254 11.63 -18.01 -1.99
N ILE A 255 11.20 -18.54 -0.84
CA ILE A 255 9.82 -18.99 -0.61
C ILE A 255 9.34 -18.37 0.69
N ALA A 256 8.21 -17.67 0.63
CA ALA A 256 7.63 -17.00 1.78
C ALA A 256 6.16 -17.39 1.96
N ALA A 257 5.76 -17.62 3.21
CA ALA A 257 4.40 -18.01 3.57
C ALA A 257 3.57 -16.82 4.06
N LEU A 258 2.25 -17.02 4.09
CA LEU A 258 1.32 -16.01 4.59
C LEU A 258 1.40 -15.81 6.10
N ALA A 259 1.58 -16.90 6.84
CA ALA A 259 1.61 -16.86 8.31
C ALA A 259 2.71 -15.97 8.89
N ASP A 260 3.81 -15.74 8.16
CA ASP A 260 4.99 -15.08 8.71
C ASP A 260 4.90 -13.54 8.73
N GLY A 261 3.91 -12.96 8.03
CA GLY A 261 3.73 -11.49 8.00
C GLY A 261 4.83 -10.76 7.20
N PRO A 262 5.11 -9.49 7.51
CA PRO A 262 6.16 -8.71 6.85
C PRO A 262 7.57 -9.17 7.22
N ALA A 263 8.52 -9.02 6.31
CA ALA A 263 9.94 -9.22 6.62
C ALA A 263 10.49 -8.07 7.49
N VAL A 264 10.00 -6.85 7.27
CA VAL A 264 10.28 -5.68 8.13
C VAL A 264 8.98 -4.94 8.44
N SER A 265 8.70 -4.67 9.71
CA SER A 265 7.63 -3.76 10.13
C SER A 265 8.15 -2.62 11.01
N LEU A 266 7.64 -1.42 10.78
CA LEU A 266 7.81 -0.25 11.63
C LEU A 266 6.46 0.07 12.27
N ASP A 267 6.35 -0.15 13.58
CA ASP A 267 5.13 0.08 14.34
C ASP A 267 5.37 1.20 15.35
N ASP A 268 4.60 2.29 15.26
CA ASP A 268 4.72 3.46 16.15
C ASP A 268 6.11 4.11 16.13
N CYS A 269 6.88 3.98 15.05
CA CYS A 269 8.23 4.53 14.98
C CYS A 269 8.25 6.05 14.82
N ARG A 270 9.26 6.71 15.38
CA ARG A 270 9.49 8.15 15.19
C ARG A 270 10.94 8.46 14.86
N HIS A 271 11.17 9.30 13.85
CA HIS A 271 12.52 9.73 13.44
C HIS A 271 13.47 8.55 13.18
N VAL A 272 13.03 7.62 12.34
CA VAL A 272 13.76 6.39 11.98
C VAL A 272 14.12 6.44 10.50
N ARG A 273 15.38 6.10 10.19
CA ARG A 273 15.88 5.95 8.83
C ARG A 273 16.27 4.50 8.55
N LEU A 274 15.73 3.93 7.47
CA LEU A 274 16.26 2.73 6.85
C LEU A 274 17.08 3.14 5.63
N GLN A 275 18.31 2.63 5.51
CA GLN A 275 19.24 3.09 4.47
C GLN A 275 20.03 1.97 3.80
N ASP A 276 20.03 1.97 2.47
CA ASP A 276 20.82 1.06 1.62
C ASP A 276 20.55 -0.44 1.93
N LEU A 277 19.29 -0.79 2.25
CA LEU A 277 18.86 -2.16 2.61
C LEU A 277 18.04 -2.82 1.50
N VAL A 278 18.16 -4.15 1.40
CA VAL A 278 17.23 -4.97 0.63
C VAL A 278 16.30 -5.70 1.57
N VAL A 279 15.00 -5.69 1.27
CA VAL A 279 13.97 -6.46 1.99
C VAL A 279 13.23 -7.36 1.01
N ARG A 280 13.08 -8.64 1.35
CA ARG A 280 12.37 -9.64 0.54
C ARG A 280 11.80 -10.76 1.40
N GLY A 281 11.17 -11.74 0.76
CA GLY A 281 10.75 -12.96 1.45
C GLY A 281 9.49 -12.75 2.29
N ALA A 282 8.45 -12.13 1.73
CA ALA A 282 7.14 -12.07 2.37
C ALA A 282 6.04 -12.44 1.38
N ARG A 283 5.02 -13.17 1.84
CA ARG A 283 3.75 -13.28 1.12
C ARG A 283 2.90 -12.03 1.33
N SER A 284 2.86 -11.53 2.56
CA SER A 284 2.10 -10.32 2.92
C SER A 284 2.79 -9.04 2.40
N ALA A 285 2.64 -7.89 3.06
CA ALA A 285 3.45 -6.74 2.70
C ALA A 285 4.93 -7.01 3.05
N THR A 286 5.86 -6.79 2.13
CA THR A 286 7.29 -7.08 2.39
C THR A 286 7.87 -6.12 3.43
N LEU A 287 7.56 -4.83 3.30
CA LEU A 287 7.86 -3.81 4.29
C LEU A 287 6.55 -3.11 4.71
N ALA A 288 6.26 -3.09 6.01
CA ALA A 288 5.07 -2.45 6.55
C ALA A 288 5.45 -1.26 7.45
N ILE A 289 4.77 -0.11 7.31
CA ILE A 289 4.92 1.04 8.19
C ILE A 289 3.54 1.44 8.71
N VAL A 290 3.36 1.39 10.02
CA VAL A 290 2.08 1.62 10.68
C VAL A 290 2.24 2.63 11.81
N ASN A 291 1.31 3.60 11.88
CA ASN A 291 1.22 4.56 12.97
C ASN A 291 2.53 5.34 13.25
N SER A 292 3.34 5.59 12.21
CA SER A 292 4.70 6.12 12.37
C SER A 292 4.81 7.57 11.92
N GLN A 293 5.87 8.27 12.35
CA GLN A 293 6.11 9.67 12.00
C GLN A 293 7.58 9.93 11.68
N HIS A 294 7.86 10.76 10.67
CA HIS A 294 9.24 11.10 10.28
C HIS A 294 10.07 9.84 9.96
N VAL A 295 9.52 8.97 9.11
CA VAL A 295 10.22 7.79 8.60
C VAL A 295 10.91 8.13 7.30
N GLU A 296 12.19 7.79 7.19
CA GLU A 296 12.98 7.96 5.98
C GLU A 296 13.41 6.60 5.42
N LEU A 297 13.13 6.37 4.14
CA LEU A 297 13.62 5.24 3.36
C LEU A 297 14.57 5.80 2.29
N ASP A 298 15.85 5.46 2.36
CA ASP A 298 16.87 5.99 1.46
C ASP A 298 17.73 4.86 0.90
N GLY A 299 17.58 4.53 -0.39
CA GLY A 299 18.30 3.38 -0.97
C GLY A 299 17.68 2.03 -0.61
N VAL A 300 16.41 1.99 -0.17
CA VAL A 300 15.75 0.75 0.25
C VAL A 300 15.07 0.07 -0.94
N THR A 301 15.35 -1.21 -1.16
CA THR A 301 14.66 -2.01 -2.19
C THR A 301 13.82 -3.11 -1.55
N ALA A 302 12.51 -3.08 -1.80
CA ALA A 302 11.56 -4.13 -1.38
C ALA A 302 11.10 -4.97 -2.57
N TYR A 303 11.18 -6.30 -2.44
CA TYR A 303 10.76 -7.25 -3.46
C TYR A 303 9.51 -8.04 -3.06
N GLY A 304 8.55 -8.12 -3.97
CA GLY A 304 7.40 -9.02 -3.90
C GLY A 304 6.41 -8.68 -2.79
N GLY A 305 5.64 -9.69 -2.37
CA GLY A 305 4.55 -9.53 -1.40
C GLY A 305 3.21 -9.14 -2.03
N SER A 306 2.14 -9.20 -1.24
CA SER A 306 0.84 -8.63 -1.63
C SER A 306 0.94 -7.11 -1.83
N ALA A 307 1.87 -6.48 -1.12
CA ALA A 307 2.45 -5.20 -1.48
C ALA A 307 3.96 -5.22 -1.21
N ALA A 308 4.80 -4.63 -2.08
CA ALA A 308 6.21 -4.49 -1.73
C ALA A 308 6.38 -3.54 -0.53
N MET A 309 5.58 -2.47 -0.47
CA MET A 309 5.47 -1.61 0.70
C MET A 309 4.02 -1.31 1.05
N GLN A 310 3.66 -1.48 2.32
CA GLN A 310 2.36 -1.07 2.85
C GLN A 310 2.55 0.00 3.93
N ILE A 311 1.79 1.08 3.83
CA ILE A 311 1.87 2.22 4.74
C ILE A 311 0.47 2.56 5.23
N ARG A 312 0.35 2.76 6.54
CA ARG A 312 -0.89 3.12 7.21
C ARG A 312 -0.63 4.12 8.31
N ASP A 313 -1.57 5.04 8.48
CA ASP A 313 -1.61 5.96 9.63
C ASP A 313 -0.27 6.69 9.89
N THR A 314 0.45 7.04 8.82
CA THR A 314 1.84 7.49 8.90
C THR A 314 1.97 8.91 8.38
N ARG A 315 2.76 9.74 9.05
CA ARG A 315 2.98 11.15 8.67
C ARG A 315 4.44 11.45 8.40
N HIS A 316 4.72 12.39 7.51
CA HIS A 316 6.09 12.81 7.17
C HIS A 316 6.96 11.64 6.69
N LEU A 317 6.44 10.86 5.74
CA LEU A 317 7.24 9.83 5.06
C LEU A 317 8.12 10.50 4.00
N ARG A 318 9.41 10.19 4.04
CA ARG A 318 10.35 10.52 2.97
C ARG A 318 10.91 9.24 2.37
N MET A 319 10.65 8.99 1.10
CA MET A 319 11.16 7.85 0.35
C MET A 319 12.01 8.36 -0.82
N VAL A 320 13.30 8.02 -0.81
CA VAL A 320 14.30 8.51 -1.76
C VAL A 320 15.14 7.35 -2.26
N ASN A 321 15.51 7.35 -3.54
CA ASN A 321 16.37 6.31 -4.14
C ASN A 321 15.94 4.88 -3.83
N SER A 322 14.64 4.67 -3.66
CA SER A 322 14.11 3.40 -3.16
C SER A 322 13.30 2.72 -4.25
N ALA A 323 13.14 1.41 -4.14
CA ALA A 323 12.47 0.63 -5.16
C ALA A 323 11.45 -0.34 -4.58
N CYS A 324 10.29 -0.40 -5.23
CA CYS A 324 9.29 -1.42 -5.06
C CYS A 324 9.27 -2.30 -6.31
N ARG A 325 9.60 -3.58 -6.16
CA ARG A 325 9.57 -4.58 -7.24
C ARG A 325 8.43 -5.55 -7.00
N GLY A 326 7.53 -5.70 -7.97
CA GLY A 326 6.34 -6.53 -7.82
C GLY A 326 6.58 -8.00 -8.17
N LEU A 327 5.48 -8.68 -8.50
CA LEU A 327 5.44 -10.13 -8.77
C LEU A 327 5.30 -10.46 -10.26
N ALA A 328 5.37 -9.47 -11.16
CA ALA A 328 5.27 -9.75 -12.59
C ALA A 328 6.61 -10.21 -13.16
N ALA A 329 6.70 -11.49 -13.50
CA ALA A 329 7.78 -12.03 -14.32
C ALA A 329 7.60 -11.62 -15.80
N PRO A 330 8.61 -11.79 -16.66
CA PRO A 330 8.53 -11.46 -18.10
C PRO A 330 7.37 -12.14 -18.83
N TRP A 331 6.92 -13.30 -18.34
CA TRP A 331 5.80 -14.08 -18.88
C TRP A 331 4.47 -13.84 -18.13
N THR A 332 4.41 -12.91 -17.18
CA THR A 332 3.22 -12.65 -16.38
C THR A 332 2.27 -11.70 -17.10
N PHE A 333 1.05 -12.18 -17.35
CA PHE A 333 -0.06 -11.35 -17.82
C PHE A 333 -0.99 -10.99 -16.67
N ARG A 334 -1.70 -9.86 -16.79
CA ARG A 334 -2.68 -9.39 -15.79
C ARG A 334 -3.59 -10.51 -15.27
N GLY A 335 -4.11 -11.34 -16.17
CA GLY A 335 -5.03 -12.43 -15.82
C GLY A 335 -4.45 -13.46 -14.85
N SER A 336 -3.16 -13.80 -14.97
CA SER A 336 -2.51 -14.78 -14.08
C SER A 336 -2.52 -14.31 -12.64
N LEU A 337 -2.04 -13.11 -12.37
CA LEU A 337 -1.96 -12.58 -11.02
C LEU A 337 -3.35 -12.20 -10.48
N LYS A 338 -4.16 -11.48 -11.27
CA LYS A 338 -5.46 -10.97 -10.80
C LYS A 338 -6.48 -12.08 -10.47
N TYR A 339 -6.43 -13.23 -11.16
CA TYR A 339 -7.44 -14.28 -11.02
C TYR A 339 -6.90 -15.66 -10.60
N ARG A 340 -5.64 -16.00 -10.92
CA ARG A 340 -5.04 -17.32 -10.64
C ARG A 340 -3.98 -17.30 -9.53
N ALA A 341 -3.63 -16.12 -9.01
CA ALA A 341 -2.73 -15.95 -7.87
C ALA A 341 -3.26 -14.86 -6.90
N ILE A 342 -2.48 -13.79 -6.69
CA ILE A 342 -2.88 -12.60 -5.94
C ILE A 342 -2.80 -11.33 -6.79
N GLU A 343 -3.70 -10.41 -6.52
CA GLU A 343 -3.61 -9.03 -6.99
C GLU A 343 -2.56 -8.28 -6.15
N SER A 344 -1.32 -8.25 -6.65
CA SER A 344 -0.19 -7.60 -5.98
C SER A 344 -0.12 -6.11 -6.28
N ARG A 345 0.35 -5.34 -5.29
CA ARG A 345 0.61 -3.90 -5.39
C ARG A 345 2.10 -3.60 -5.23
N LEU A 346 2.57 -2.49 -5.77
CA LEU A 346 3.95 -2.04 -5.53
C LEU A 346 4.05 -1.23 -4.24
N PHE A 347 3.10 -0.34 -4.02
CA PHE A 347 3.06 0.53 -2.86
C PHE A 347 1.62 0.80 -2.47
N SER A 348 1.28 0.70 -1.20
CA SER A 348 -0.09 0.91 -0.74
C SER A 348 -0.13 1.81 0.50
N ALA A 349 -0.49 3.08 0.31
CA ALA A 349 -0.84 4.01 1.36
C ALA A 349 -2.36 4.21 1.37
N SER A 350 -3.10 3.27 1.93
CA SER A 350 -4.56 3.25 1.90
C SER A 350 -5.12 2.68 3.20
N GLY A 351 -6.15 3.32 3.76
CA GLY A 351 -6.84 2.85 4.96
C GLY A 351 -8.31 3.26 4.96
N TRP A 352 -9.21 2.28 5.08
CA TRP A 352 -10.66 2.51 5.06
C TRP A 352 -11.22 3.09 6.35
N GLU A 353 -10.66 2.66 7.48
CA GLU A 353 -11.16 3.01 8.80
C GLU A 353 -10.55 4.33 9.24
N PRO A 354 -11.35 5.34 9.64
CA PRO A 354 -10.82 6.49 10.35
C PRO A 354 -10.06 6.01 11.57
N THR A 355 -8.78 6.38 11.68
CA THR A 355 -7.95 6.13 12.87
C THR A 355 -7.68 7.42 13.64
N GLY A 356 -7.87 8.58 13.00
CA GLY A 356 -7.48 9.89 13.53
C GLY A 356 -5.97 10.18 13.41
N ALA A 357 -5.20 9.24 12.87
CA ALA A 357 -3.76 9.36 12.62
C ALA A 357 -3.46 9.31 11.11
N ASP A 358 -4.33 9.94 10.31
CA ASP A 358 -4.38 9.75 8.87
C ASP A 358 -3.09 10.13 8.14
N ALA A 359 -2.83 9.41 7.04
CA ALA A 359 -1.60 9.56 6.30
C ALA A 359 -1.48 10.95 5.66
N SER A 360 -0.33 11.59 5.85
CA SER A 360 -0.06 12.91 5.28
C SER A 360 1.42 13.20 5.13
N ASP A 361 1.74 14.21 4.30
CA ASP A 361 3.09 14.76 4.12
C ASP A 361 4.08 13.74 3.56
N PHE A 362 3.76 13.18 2.38
CA PHE A 362 4.59 12.18 1.71
C PHE A 362 5.45 12.82 0.64
N GLU A 363 6.76 12.60 0.72
CA GLU A 363 7.72 12.92 -0.33
C GLU A 363 8.31 11.62 -0.88
N ILE A 364 8.05 11.34 -2.15
CA ILE A 364 8.52 10.15 -2.86
C ILE A 364 9.28 10.63 -4.09
N GLN A 365 10.60 10.46 -4.09
CA GLN A 365 11.45 10.95 -5.17
C GLN A 365 12.59 10.03 -5.58
N HIS A 366 12.93 10.04 -6.87
CA HIS A 366 13.97 9.16 -7.43
C HIS A 366 13.74 7.69 -7.06
N CYS A 367 12.48 7.27 -7.00
CA CYS A 367 12.07 5.92 -6.69
C CYS A 367 11.65 5.16 -7.93
N GLU A 368 11.65 3.83 -7.83
CA GLU A 368 11.17 2.95 -8.90
C GLU A 368 10.04 2.06 -8.43
N PHE A 369 9.00 1.99 -9.22
CA PHE A 369 7.84 1.14 -9.01
C PHE A 369 7.69 0.30 -10.27
N THR A 370 8.07 -0.98 -10.20
CA THR A 370 8.11 -1.82 -11.40
C THR A 370 7.56 -3.22 -11.24
N ASP A 371 6.96 -3.71 -12.32
CA ASP A 371 6.67 -5.14 -12.56
C ASP A 371 5.57 -5.72 -11.67
N SER A 372 4.33 -5.27 -11.85
CA SER A 372 3.16 -5.74 -11.07
C SER A 372 1.87 -5.76 -11.88
N VAL A 373 0.79 -6.29 -11.28
CA VAL A 373 -0.58 -6.02 -11.74
C VAL A 373 -0.97 -4.60 -11.40
N ASP A 374 -0.93 -4.26 -10.12
CA ASP A 374 -1.24 -2.94 -9.61
C ASP A 374 0.01 -2.25 -9.06
N GLY A 375 0.06 -0.93 -9.23
CA GLY A 375 1.19 -0.10 -8.88
C GLY A 375 1.06 0.59 -7.52
N VAL A 376 0.92 1.91 -7.54
CA VAL A 376 0.98 2.80 -6.38
C VAL A 376 -0.42 3.22 -5.96
N PHE A 377 -0.81 2.90 -4.72
CA PHE A 377 -2.11 3.27 -4.17
C PHE A 377 -1.93 4.43 -3.19
N ILE A 378 -2.52 5.58 -3.51
CA ILE A 378 -2.56 6.78 -2.68
C ILE A 378 -4.01 7.01 -2.28
N GLY A 379 -4.42 6.34 -1.21
CA GLY A 379 -5.79 6.31 -0.71
C GLY A 379 -6.02 7.34 0.39
N ASN A 380 -6.52 8.52 0.02
CA ASN A 380 -6.86 9.63 0.93
C ASN A 380 -5.67 10.15 1.76
N VAL A 381 -4.50 10.26 1.13
CA VAL A 381 -3.29 10.86 1.72
C VAL A 381 -3.30 12.36 1.45
N ALA A 382 -3.13 13.18 2.48
CA ALA A 382 -3.03 14.63 2.33
C ALA A 382 -1.58 15.05 2.03
N ARG A 383 -1.40 16.00 1.10
CA ARG A 383 -0.10 16.59 0.74
C ARG A 383 0.94 15.55 0.32
N VAL A 384 0.93 15.22 -0.97
CA VAL A 384 1.89 14.27 -1.56
C VAL A 384 2.74 14.98 -2.61
N ARG A 385 4.05 14.72 -2.61
CA ARG A 385 4.98 15.08 -3.68
C ARG A 385 5.56 13.79 -4.24
N PHE A 386 5.19 13.48 -5.48
CA PHE A 386 5.65 12.29 -6.20
C PHE A 386 6.40 12.75 -7.45
N HIS A 387 7.74 12.73 -7.41
CA HIS A 387 8.54 13.31 -8.49
C HIS A 387 9.85 12.61 -8.80
N HIS A 388 10.33 12.75 -10.05
CA HIS A 388 11.55 12.10 -10.51
C HIS A 388 11.51 10.57 -10.39
N ASN A 389 10.32 9.98 -10.30
CA ASN A 389 10.14 8.54 -10.17
C ASN A 389 10.02 7.86 -11.54
N LEU A 390 10.32 6.57 -11.55
CA LEU A 390 9.97 5.64 -12.61
C LEU A 390 8.79 4.79 -12.16
N LEU A 391 7.71 4.81 -12.94
CA LEU A 391 6.66 3.78 -12.88
C LEU A 391 6.70 3.03 -14.21
N ASP A 392 6.92 1.72 -14.17
CA ASP A 392 7.09 0.90 -15.37
C ASP A 392 6.48 -0.50 -15.21
N ASN A 393 5.96 -1.06 -16.30
CA ASN A 393 5.44 -2.42 -16.35
C ASN A 393 4.32 -2.71 -15.32
N VAL A 394 3.22 -1.98 -15.42
CA VAL A 394 2.03 -2.20 -14.59
C VAL A 394 0.87 -2.64 -15.48
N SER A 395 0.43 -3.89 -15.31
CA SER A 395 -0.51 -4.53 -16.23
C SER A 395 -1.98 -4.19 -15.99
N ASP A 396 -2.30 -3.45 -14.93
CA ASP A 396 -3.60 -2.87 -14.64
C ASP A 396 -3.46 -1.41 -14.16
N ASP A 397 -3.62 -1.12 -12.87
CA ASP A 397 -3.69 0.25 -12.36
C ASP A 397 -2.33 0.76 -11.87
N GLY A 398 -1.77 1.74 -12.59
CA GLY A 398 -0.47 2.35 -12.33
C GLY A 398 -0.44 3.14 -11.01
N ILE A 399 -1.25 4.18 -10.91
CA ILE A 399 -1.42 5.00 -9.72
C ILE A 399 -2.92 5.08 -9.42
N PHE A 400 -3.34 4.38 -8.37
CA PHE A 400 -4.70 4.44 -7.87
C PHE A 400 -4.84 5.63 -6.93
N LEU A 401 -5.69 6.59 -7.28
CA LEU A 401 -5.81 7.86 -6.58
C LEU A 401 -7.16 8.00 -5.90
N THR A 402 -7.11 8.42 -4.63
CA THR A 402 -8.25 8.97 -3.90
C THR A 402 -7.79 10.23 -3.19
N ALA A 403 -8.32 11.38 -3.62
CA ALA A 403 -7.95 12.72 -3.17
C ALA A 403 -9.17 13.49 -2.63
N ALA A 404 -10.13 12.76 -2.07
CA ALA A 404 -11.38 13.30 -1.50
C ALA A 404 -11.25 13.65 -0.01
N THR A 405 -12.35 14.02 0.63
CA THR A 405 -12.48 14.24 2.07
C THR A 405 -13.04 12.96 2.65
N SER A 406 -12.54 12.54 3.81
CA SER A 406 -13.04 11.34 4.47
C SER A 406 -14.51 11.44 4.87
N HIS A 407 -15.12 10.29 5.17
CA HIS A 407 -16.52 10.20 5.60
C HIS A 407 -16.87 11.03 6.83
N ASP A 408 -15.91 11.36 7.70
CA ASP A 408 -16.11 12.28 8.83
C ASP A 408 -16.35 13.74 8.40
N GLY A 409 -16.09 14.07 7.12
CA GLY A 409 -16.21 15.41 6.57
C GLY A 409 -15.16 16.41 7.04
N GLN A 410 -14.12 15.97 7.76
CA GLN A 410 -13.12 16.85 8.39
C GLN A 410 -11.70 16.58 7.88
N THR A 411 -11.37 15.33 7.51
CA THR A 411 -10.01 15.00 7.04
C THR A 411 -9.93 15.10 5.52
N VAL A 412 -9.33 16.20 5.07
CA VAL A 412 -9.17 16.54 3.65
C VAL A 412 -7.95 15.82 3.08
N GLY A 413 -8.17 14.91 2.12
CA GLY A 413 -7.14 14.40 1.23
C GLY A 413 -6.85 15.33 0.06
N GLY A 414 -5.88 14.98 -0.78
CA GLY A 414 -5.47 15.80 -1.93
C GLY A 414 -4.24 16.67 -1.65
N ASP A 415 -4.04 17.72 -2.46
CA ASP A 415 -2.71 18.36 -2.66
C ASP A 415 -1.67 17.31 -3.07
N VAL A 416 -2.08 16.47 -4.01
CA VAL A 416 -1.21 15.46 -4.62
C VAL A 416 -0.55 16.09 -5.84
N ARG A 417 0.77 16.23 -5.81
CA ARG A 417 1.55 16.77 -6.93
C ARG A 417 2.42 15.67 -7.51
N ILE A 418 2.18 15.36 -8.78
CA ILE A 418 2.84 14.31 -9.55
C ILE A 418 3.58 15.00 -10.68
N TYR A 419 4.90 15.12 -10.58
CA TYR A 419 5.67 15.91 -11.54
C TYR A 419 7.05 15.39 -11.86
N GLN A 420 7.55 15.69 -13.05
CA GLN A 420 8.89 15.27 -13.50
C GLN A 420 9.14 13.76 -13.41
N ASN A 421 8.09 12.93 -13.54
CA ASN A 421 8.21 11.48 -13.56
C ASN A 421 8.31 10.94 -14.98
N ARG A 422 8.86 9.73 -15.10
CA ARG A 422 8.66 8.86 -16.27
C ARG A 422 7.61 7.81 -15.92
N LEU A 423 6.50 7.83 -16.65
CA LEU A 423 5.38 6.90 -16.47
C LEU A 423 5.25 6.07 -17.75
N ALA A 424 5.73 4.83 -17.73
CA ALA A 424 5.87 3.99 -18.91
C ALA A 424 5.13 2.65 -18.72
N ARG A 425 4.66 2.06 -19.83
CA ARG A 425 4.13 0.68 -19.84
C ARG A 425 3.10 0.38 -18.72
N CYS A 426 2.19 1.33 -18.47
CA CYS A 426 1.08 1.18 -17.53
C CYS A 426 -0.23 1.05 -18.31
N LEU A 427 -1.02 0.01 -18.07
CA LEU A 427 -2.31 -0.14 -18.76
C LEU A 427 -3.22 1.06 -18.48
N THR A 428 -3.44 1.38 -17.20
CA THR A 428 -4.16 2.57 -16.74
C THR A 428 -3.23 3.38 -15.84
N THR A 429 -2.69 4.52 -16.30
CA THR A 429 -1.70 5.23 -15.47
C THR A 429 -2.33 5.84 -14.22
N PHE A 430 -3.47 6.51 -14.34
CA PHE A 430 -4.27 6.99 -13.21
C PHE A 430 -5.61 6.27 -13.15
N ALA A 431 -5.84 5.55 -12.07
CA ALA A 431 -7.07 4.81 -11.84
C ALA A 431 -7.87 5.43 -10.70
N PHE A 432 -9.19 5.40 -10.85
CA PHE A 432 -10.16 5.94 -9.90
C PHE A 432 -11.28 4.92 -9.70
N GLY A 433 -11.71 4.72 -8.46
CA GLY A 433 -12.79 3.78 -8.15
C GLY A 433 -13.19 3.78 -6.68
N VAL A 434 -14.41 3.33 -6.40
CA VAL A 434 -14.87 2.91 -5.07
C VAL A 434 -14.05 1.70 -4.63
N GLY A 435 -13.64 1.63 -3.36
CA GLY A 435 -13.03 0.38 -2.86
C GLY A 435 -11.67 0.52 -2.19
N HIS A 436 -11.01 1.68 -2.29
CA HIS A 436 -9.60 1.80 -1.88
C HIS A 436 -9.23 3.12 -1.16
N GLY A 437 -10.21 3.85 -0.63
CA GLY A 437 -10.00 5.09 0.11
C GLY A 437 -11.29 5.66 0.72
N ARG A 438 -11.16 6.67 1.59
CA ARG A 438 -12.30 7.32 2.25
C ARG A 438 -12.88 8.41 1.34
N GLN A 439 -13.84 8.07 0.49
CA GLN A 439 -14.49 9.04 -0.40
C GLN A 439 -15.85 9.45 0.14
N ARG A 440 -15.98 10.71 0.61
CA ARG A 440 -17.29 11.32 0.82
C ARG A 440 -17.76 12.00 -0.48
N THR A 441 -18.79 11.43 -1.10
CA THR A 441 -19.56 12.11 -2.15
C THR A 441 -20.61 13.01 -1.49
N THR A 442 -20.74 14.27 -1.93
CA THR A 442 -21.75 15.20 -1.38
C THR A 442 -23.09 15.16 -2.13
N PRO A 443 -24.17 15.79 -1.60
CA PRO A 443 -25.48 15.93 -2.25
C PRO A 443 -25.43 16.81 -3.52
N ALA A 444 -24.73 16.32 -4.54
CA ALA A 444 -24.62 16.78 -5.94
C ALA A 444 -23.59 15.93 -6.72
N GLY A 445 -23.00 14.88 -6.10
CA GLY A 445 -21.92 14.10 -6.70
C GLY A 445 -20.53 14.73 -6.56
N LYS A 446 -20.43 15.97 -6.07
CA LYS A 446 -19.18 16.75 -6.07
C LYS A 446 -18.11 16.11 -5.17
N GLN A 447 -16.92 15.94 -5.75
CA GLN A 447 -15.71 15.57 -5.03
C GLN A 447 -15.22 16.74 -4.17
N LEU A 448 -15.02 16.50 -2.88
CA LEU A 448 -14.51 17.47 -1.93
C LEU A 448 -13.10 17.09 -1.54
N GLY A 449 -12.08 17.75 -2.06
CA GLY A 449 -10.70 17.52 -1.67
C GLY A 449 -9.80 18.56 -2.33
N ALA A 450 -8.54 18.63 -1.92
CA ALA A 450 -7.62 19.62 -2.49
C ALA A 450 -7.27 19.31 -3.97
N GLY A 451 -7.45 18.06 -4.42
CA GLY A 451 -7.25 17.66 -5.82
C GLY A 451 -5.81 17.25 -6.16
N VAL A 452 -5.56 17.07 -7.46
CA VAL A 452 -4.35 16.46 -8.02
C VAL A 452 -3.75 17.33 -9.14
N TRP A 453 -2.46 17.64 -9.04
CA TRP A 453 -1.69 18.36 -10.06
C TRP A 453 -0.70 17.41 -10.73
N ILE A 454 -0.82 17.26 -12.05
CA ILE A 454 -0.06 16.36 -12.89
C ILE A 454 0.66 17.20 -13.93
N TYR A 455 1.95 17.44 -13.76
CA TYR A 455 2.68 18.36 -14.61
C TYR A 455 4.12 17.98 -14.89
N ARG A 456 4.65 18.39 -16.04
CA ARG A 456 6.05 18.12 -16.42
C ARG A 456 6.40 16.63 -16.42
N ASN A 457 5.43 15.71 -16.61
CA ASN A 457 5.71 14.28 -16.71
C ASN A 457 5.87 13.84 -18.17
N VAL A 458 6.65 12.77 -18.36
CA VAL A 458 6.73 12.05 -19.64
C VAL A 458 5.99 10.74 -19.50
N PHE A 459 4.97 10.55 -20.34
CA PHE A 459 4.26 9.28 -20.48
C PHE A 459 4.75 8.58 -21.75
N ASP A 460 5.23 7.35 -21.63
CA ASP A 460 5.73 6.57 -22.76
C ASP A 460 4.99 5.23 -22.86
N PHE A 461 3.92 5.22 -23.67
CA PHE A 461 3.07 4.05 -23.92
C PHE A 461 3.40 3.36 -25.24
N ARG A 462 4.57 3.63 -25.83
CA ARG A 462 5.00 2.98 -27.08
C ARG A 462 5.24 1.48 -26.87
N GLN A 463 5.76 1.08 -25.72
CA GLN A 463 5.95 -0.33 -25.38
C GLN A 463 4.62 -0.99 -24.95
N PRO A 464 4.31 -2.20 -25.44
CA PRO A 464 3.12 -2.93 -25.01
C PRO A 464 3.12 -3.35 -23.53
N VAL A 465 1.93 -3.59 -23.01
CA VAL A 465 1.64 -4.06 -21.65
C VAL A 465 1.09 -5.49 -21.70
N MET A 466 1.42 -6.31 -20.70
CA MET A 466 1.03 -7.72 -20.58
C MET A 466 -0.43 -7.89 -20.15
N TYR A 467 -1.38 -7.39 -20.95
CA TYR A 467 -2.80 -7.38 -20.63
C TYR A 467 -3.57 -8.50 -21.34
N TYR A 468 -3.59 -8.48 -22.68
CA TYR A 468 -4.28 -9.51 -23.47
C TYR A 468 -3.41 -10.77 -23.58
N TRP A 469 -3.90 -11.87 -23.03
CA TRP A 469 -3.29 -13.18 -23.13
C TRP A 469 -3.88 -13.94 -24.32
N PRO A 470 -3.06 -14.49 -25.24
CA PRO A 470 -3.55 -15.30 -26.34
C PRO A 470 -4.47 -16.45 -25.87
N THR A 471 -5.60 -16.64 -26.55
CA THR A 471 -6.62 -17.64 -26.20
C THR A 471 -6.46 -18.96 -26.94
N GLY A 472 -5.46 -19.08 -27.81
CA GLY A 472 -5.18 -20.28 -28.60
C GLY A 472 -4.05 -20.06 -29.60
N PRO A 473 -3.58 -21.12 -30.28
CA PRO A 473 -2.49 -21.01 -31.27
C PRO A 473 -2.87 -20.16 -32.50
N ASP A 474 -4.14 -20.16 -32.89
CA ASP A 474 -4.64 -19.40 -34.04
C ASP A 474 -5.00 -17.95 -33.70
N ALA A 475 -4.99 -17.58 -32.41
CA ALA A 475 -5.18 -16.20 -31.99
C ALA A 475 -3.95 -15.34 -32.35
N PRO A 476 -4.09 -14.00 -32.46
CA PRO A 476 -2.93 -13.13 -32.57
C PRO A 476 -1.97 -13.35 -31.39
N GLN A 477 -0.73 -13.73 -31.71
CA GLN A 477 0.28 -14.05 -30.69
C GLN A 477 1.02 -12.80 -30.20
N GLU A 478 1.04 -11.72 -30.99
CA GLU A 478 1.75 -10.50 -30.64
C GLU A 478 1.05 -9.73 -29.51
N ILE A 479 1.84 -9.29 -28.52
CA ILE A 479 1.36 -8.50 -27.40
C ILE A 479 1.18 -7.05 -27.87
N ARG A 480 -0.08 -6.64 -28.09
CA ARG A 480 -0.45 -5.31 -28.65
C ARG A 480 -1.39 -4.50 -27.76
N SER A 481 -1.36 -4.74 -26.45
CA SER A 481 -2.10 -3.89 -25.51
C SER A 481 -1.24 -2.71 -25.10
N PHE A 482 -1.77 -1.49 -25.12
CA PHE A 482 -1.02 -0.28 -24.82
C PHE A 482 -1.67 0.51 -23.69
N GLY A 483 -0.85 1.36 -23.05
CA GLY A 483 -1.26 2.17 -21.93
C GLY A 483 -2.15 3.36 -22.29
N ARG A 484 -2.79 3.91 -21.26
CA ARG A 484 -3.55 5.17 -21.31
C ARG A 484 -3.24 6.04 -20.09
N VAL A 485 -3.58 7.32 -20.20
CA VAL A 485 -3.34 8.30 -19.11
C VAL A 485 -4.25 8.00 -17.93
N ALA A 486 -5.55 7.80 -18.14
CA ALA A 486 -6.45 7.49 -17.03
C ALA A 486 -7.61 6.55 -17.41
N GLY A 487 -8.24 5.96 -16.40
CA GLY A 487 -9.38 5.05 -16.55
C GLY A 487 -10.23 4.94 -15.28
N ASP A 488 -11.42 4.39 -15.43
CA ASP A 488 -12.41 4.20 -14.37
C ASP A 488 -12.53 2.71 -14.00
N HIS A 489 -12.61 2.42 -12.70
CA HIS A 489 -12.73 1.09 -12.10
C HIS A 489 -13.95 0.98 -11.16
N GLY A 490 -15.06 1.66 -11.49
CA GLY A 490 -16.38 1.33 -10.94
C GLY A 490 -17.05 2.38 -10.02
N GLY A 491 -16.75 3.68 -10.18
CA GLY A 491 -17.50 4.80 -9.59
C GLY A 491 -16.74 5.62 -8.54
N PRO A 492 -17.30 6.69 -7.91
CA PRO A 492 -18.03 7.83 -8.51
C PRO A 492 -17.05 8.77 -9.27
N GLY A 493 -17.42 10.03 -9.53
CA GLY A 493 -16.63 10.94 -10.39
C GLY A 493 -15.15 11.09 -10.00
N TRP A 494 -14.29 11.33 -10.99
CA TRP A 494 -12.84 11.41 -10.78
C TRP A 494 -12.43 12.64 -9.96
N GLU A 495 -11.23 12.60 -9.39
CA GLU A 495 -10.73 13.71 -8.56
C GLU A 495 -10.59 15.03 -9.35
N PRO A 496 -10.71 16.19 -8.68
CA PRO A 496 -10.32 17.46 -9.27
C PRO A 496 -8.87 17.40 -9.78
N MET A 497 -8.65 17.74 -11.04
CA MET A 497 -7.37 17.51 -11.71
C MET A 497 -6.91 18.67 -12.56
N TRP A 498 -5.63 18.97 -12.43
CA TRP A 498 -4.87 19.91 -13.24
C TRP A 498 -3.77 19.16 -13.99
N ILE A 499 -3.89 19.08 -15.30
CA ILE A 499 -3.01 18.30 -16.17
C ILE A 499 -2.35 19.25 -17.15
N TYR A 500 -1.08 19.58 -16.95
CA TYR A 500 -0.42 20.59 -17.77
C TYR A 500 1.06 20.39 -17.99
N HIS A 501 1.58 20.89 -19.11
CA HIS A 501 2.98 20.73 -19.46
C HIS A 501 3.47 19.27 -19.42
N ASN A 502 2.64 18.29 -19.78
CA ASN A 502 3.08 16.91 -19.92
C ASN A 502 3.40 16.58 -21.37
N THR A 503 4.25 15.58 -21.60
CA THR A 503 4.47 14.98 -22.93
C THR A 503 3.98 13.53 -22.90
N ILE A 504 3.05 13.19 -23.77
CA ILE A 504 2.39 11.88 -23.82
C ILE A 504 2.66 11.24 -25.17
N LEU A 505 3.35 10.09 -25.16
CA LEU A 505 3.58 9.24 -26.33
C LEU A 505 2.60 8.06 -26.26
N ALA A 506 1.58 8.06 -27.09
CA ALA A 506 0.59 6.98 -27.18
C ALA A 506 0.80 6.15 -28.45
N ASN A 507 0.61 4.82 -28.37
CA ASN A 507 0.85 3.95 -29.52
C ASN A 507 -0.37 3.78 -30.43
N ASN A 508 -1.34 2.96 -30.00
CA ASN A 508 -2.57 2.70 -30.74
C ASN A 508 -3.61 3.80 -30.55
N PRO A 509 -4.46 4.08 -31.56
CA PRO A 509 -5.44 5.14 -31.48
C PRO A 509 -6.39 4.89 -30.31
N PRO A 510 -6.48 5.81 -29.34
CA PRO A 510 -7.48 5.76 -28.29
C PRO A 510 -8.85 5.87 -28.95
N ARG A 511 -9.82 5.11 -28.43
CA ARG A 511 -11.22 5.20 -28.89
C ARG A 511 -11.73 6.62 -28.61
N TYR A 512 -11.87 7.41 -29.68
CA TYR A 512 -12.63 8.65 -29.84
C TYR A 512 -12.37 9.84 -28.89
N ALA A 513 -11.65 9.70 -27.78
CA ALA A 513 -11.56 10.74 -26.74
C ALA A 513 -10.42 11.74 -26.94
N TYR A 514 -10.65 13.01 -26.60
CA TYR A 514 -9.68 14.11 -26.62
C TYR A 514 -8.30 13.68 -26.12
N GLY A 515 -7.34 13.59 -27.04
CA GLY A 515 -5.98 13.11 -26.79
C GLY A 515 -5.89 11.59 -26.68
N THR A 516 -5.75 11.05 -25.45
CA THR A 516 -5.33 9.64 -25.20
C THR A 516 -6.09 8.95 -24.06
N ASN A 517 -7.42 9.12 -24.02
CA ASN A 517 -8.32 8.59 -22.99
C ASN A 517 -7.93 9.03 -21.56
N GLY A 518 -8.87 9.70 -20.90
CA GLY A 518 -8.67 10.20 -19.54
C GLY A 518 -8.54 11.72 -19.44
N LEU A 519 -8.22 12.47 -20.50
CA LEU A 519 -8.19 13.94 -20.42
C LEU A 519 -9.58 14.54 -20.24
N ASN A 520 -10.60 13.98 -20.90
CA ASN A 520 -11.99 14.46 -20.85
C ASN A 520 -13.01 13.39 -20.40
N HIS A 521 -12.53 12.28 -19.81
CA HIS A 521 -13.39 11.23 -19.24
C HIS A 521 -13.61 11.43 -17.73
N GLY A 522 -14.67 10.81 -17.21
CA GLY A 522 -14.96 10.77 -15.76
C GLY A 522 -15.56 12.05 -15.15
N LEU A 523 -16.17 12.91 -15.97
CA LEU A 523 -16.58 14.28 -15.59
C LEU A 523 -18.04 14.41 -15.07
N GLY A 524 -18.78 13.31 -14.91
CA GLY A 524 -20.24 13.30 -14.70
C GLY A 524 -20.77 13.65 -13.30
N HIS A 525 -19.94 14.11 -12.36
CA HIS A 525 -20.34 14.27 -10.95
C HIS A 525 -19.79 15.55 -10.29
N GLY A 526 -19.85 16.71 -10.97
CA GLY A 526 -19.42 17.98 -10.37
C GLY A 526 -17.92 18.06 -10.08
N THR A 527 -17.12 17.34 -10.87
CA THR A 527 -15.65 17.27 -10.77
C THR A 527 -15.00 18.34 -11.65
N THR A 528 -13.90 18.92 -11.18
CA THR A 528 -13.14 19.94 -11.92
C THR A 528 -12.03 19.29 -12.75
N ARG A 529 -11.89 19.71 -14.01
CA ARG A 529 -10.77 19.29 -14.87
C ARG A 529 -10.18 20.46 -15.64
N ARG A 530 -8.85 20.58 -15.59
CA ARG A 530 -8.07 21.58 -16.33
C ARG A 530 -6.96 20.86 -17.13
N VAL A 531 -6.92 21.05 -18.45
CA VAL A 531 -5.97 20.37 -19.35
C VAL A 531 -5.26 21.39 -20.24
N PHE A 532 -4.02 21.73 -19.95
CA PHE A 532 -3.34 22.85 -20.63
C PHE A 532 -1.92 22.56 -21.05
N ASN A 533 -1.50 23.09 -22.20
CA ASN A 533 -0.08 23.11 -22.59
C ASN A 533 0.60 21.72 -22.61
N ASN A 534 -0.14 20.64 -22.89
CA ASN A 534 0.44 19.29 -23.03
C ASN A 534 0.82 19.00 -24.49
N ILE A 535 1.85 18.19 -24.72
CA ILE A 535 2.12 17.56 -26.02
C ILE A 535 1.54 16.14 -26.00
N ILE A 536 0.73 15.81 -27.00
CA ILE A 536 0.17 14.48 -27.24
C ILE A 536 0.63 14.00 -28.61
N CYS A 537 1.49 12.97 -28.64
CA CYS A 537 2.00 12.35 -29.85
C CYS A 537 1.46 10.92 -29.98
N GLN A 538 0.68 10.70 -31.02
CA GLN A 538 0.13 9.41 -31.39
C GLN A 538 1.08 8.71 -32.38
N MET A 539 1.52 7.49 -32.10
CA MET A 539 2.46 6.78 -32.99
C MET A 539 1.75 6.28 -34.24
N ASP A 540 0.54 5.74 -34.08
CA ASP A 540 -0.29 5.21 -35.15
C ASP A 540 -1.72 5.78 -35.07
N GLY A 541 -2.22 6.26 -36.21
CA GLY A 541 -3.53 6.89 -36.37
C GLY A 541 -3.59 8.34 -35.90
N MET A 542 -4.71 9.00 -36.18
CA MET A 542 -5.03 10.34 -35.67
C MET A 542 -5.39 10.31 -34.17
N PRO A 543 -5.04 11.35 -33.39
CA PRO A 543 -5.50 11.49 -32.01
C PRO A 543 -7.04 11.63 -31.93
N GLY A 544 -7.63 11.28 -30.79
CA GLY A 544 -9.09 11.36 -30.60
C GLY A 544 -9.58 12.79 -30.41
N ASP A 545 -10.65 13.17 -31.13
CA ASP A 545 -11.15 14.55 -31.29
C ASP A 545 -12.43 14.86 -30.49
N SER A 546 -13.04 13.87 -29.82
CA SER A 546 -14.26 14.09 -29.03
C SER A 546 -13.95 14.87 -27.76
N VAL A 547 -14.60 16.03 -27.58
CA VAL A 547 -14.50 16.91 -26.40
C VAL A 547 -15.66 16.63 -25.44
N ALA A 548 -15.48 16.97 -24.16
CA ALA A 548 -16.52 16.80 -23.14
C ALA A 548 -17.80 17.62 -23.43
N ASP A 549 -18.90 17.27 -22.75
CA ASP A 549 -20.12 18.07 -22.73
C ASP A 549 -19.86 19.44 -22.08
N PRO A 550 -20.23 20.58 -22.72
CA PRO A 550 -20.08 21.92 -22.13
C PRO A 550 -20.72 22.13 -20.75
N ALA A 551 -21.66 21.27 -20.36
CA ALA A 551 -22.32 21.34 -19.05
C ALA A 551 -21.39 20.96 -17.89
N VAL A 552 -20.29 20.23 -18.12
CA VAL A 552 -19.36 19.80 -17.05
C VAL A 552 -18.27 20.84 -16.76
N ASP A 553 -17.69 20.81 -15.55
CA ASP A 553 -16.59 21.72 -15.16
C ASP A 553 -15.25 21.25 -15.74
N PHE A 554 -15.13 21.45 -17.05
CA PHE A 554 -13.95 21.14 -17.85
C PHE A 554 -13.38 22.42 -18.46
N GLN A 555 -12.06 22.50 -18.59
CA GLN A 555 -11.40 23.49 -19.44
C GLN A 555 -10.17 22.84 -20.07
N SER A 556 -9.97 23.08 -21.35
CA SER A 556 -8.79 22.64 -22.07
C SER A 556 -8.34 23.70 -23.06
N ASP A 557 -7.04 23.99 -23.12
CA ASP A 557 -6.48 24.90 -24.11
C ASP A 557 -4.95 24.82 -24.26
N GLY A 558 -4.42 25.31 -25.38
CA GLY A 558 -2.98 25.43 -25.62
C GLY A 558 -2.24 24.09 -25.73
N ASN A 559 -2.92 22.98 -25.95
CA ASN A 559 -2.29 21.67 -26.12
C ASN A 559 -1.82 21.47 -27.57
N LEU A 560 -0.76 20.69 -27.77
CA LEU A 560 -0.24 20.33 -29.08
C LEU A 560 -0.45 18.84 -29.35
N PHE A 561 -1.04 18.53 -30.50
CA PHE A 561 -1.35 17.18 -30.94
C PHE A 561 -0.57 16.84 -32.22
N TRP A 562 -0.11 15.60 -32.31
CA TRP A 562 0.54 15.09 -33.50
C TRP A 562 0.28 13.60 -33.71
N SER A 563 0.27 13.17 -34.97
CA SER A 563 0.30 11.77 -35.37
C SER A 563 1.57 11.52 -36.17
N LEU A 564 2.38 10.53 -35.79
CA LEU A 564 3.58 10.17 -36.56
C LEU A 564 3.22 9.50 -37.89
N SER A 565 2.16 8.69 -37.94
CA SER A 565 1.75 7.97 -39.15
C SER A 565 1.00 8.88 -40.13
N ASP A 566 0.02 9.63 -39.65
CA ASP A 566 -0.98 10.30 -40.49
C ASP A 566 -0.70 11.79 -40.62
N GLY A 567 -0.11 12.39 -39.58
CA GLY A 567 0.16 13.81 -39.46
C GLY A 567 0.90 14.43 -40.65
N PRO A 568 1.99 13.83 -41.18
CA PRO A 568 2.72 14.37 -42.33
C PRO A 568 1.89 14.55 -43.60
N SER A 569 0.79 13.80 -43.75
CA SER A 569 -0.10 13.85 -44.91
C SER A 569 -1.42 14.60 -44.64
N TYR A 570 -1.69 14.95 -43.38
CA TYR A 570 -2.94 15.56 -42.96
C TYR A 570 -2.94 17.07 -43.18
N ASN A 571 -3.92 17.56 -43.95
CA ASN A 571 -4.07 18.99 -44.30
C ASN A 571 -5.38 19.61 -43.79
N GLY A 572 -6.07 18.97 -42.85
CA GLY A 572 -7.38 19.38 -42.35
C GLY A 572 -7.33 20.17 -41.03
N GLU A 573 -8.51 20.59 -40.56
CA GLU A 573 -8.69 21.12 -39.20
C GLU A 573 -9.22 20.03 -38.27
N TRP A 574 -8.33 19.38 -37.51
CA TRP A 574 -8.67 18.22 -36.68
C TRP A 574 -9.83 18.48 -35.70
N LEU A 575 -9.82 19.62 -34.99
CA LEU A 575 -10.92 20.05 -34.09
C LEU A 575 -11.91 21.04 -34.72
N GLY A 576 -11.84 21.26 -36.04
CA GLY A 576 -12.65 22.26 -36.71
C GLY A 576 -14.15 22.04 -36.54
N LYS A 577 -14.59 20.77 -36.45
CA LYS A 577 -16.00 20.42 -36.22
C LYS A 577 -16.51 20.93 -34.86
N PHE A 578 -15.75 20.70 -33.78
CA PHE A 578 -16.10 21.19 -32.44
C PHE A 578 -16.06 22.71 -32.38
N ARG A 579 -15.01 23.35 -32.91
CA ARG A 579 -14.86 24.82 -32.88
C ARG A 579 -15.96 25.59 -33.62
N ARG A 580 -16.66 24.95 -34.56
CA ARG A 580 -17.83 25.51 -35.27
C ARG A 580 -19.17 25.18 -34.63
N SER A 581 -19.19 24.41 -33.55
CA SER A 581 -20.42 23.89 -32.96
C SER A 581 -20.98 24.83 -31.87
N PRO A 582 -22.28 24.74 -31.55
CA PRO A 582 -22.87 25.48 -30.43
C PRO A 582 -22.17 25.18 -29.10
N GLU A 583 -21.67 23.96 -28.92
CA GLU A 583 -20.94 23.53 -27.73
C GLU A 583 -19.69 24.38 -27.48
N PHE A 584 -18.96 24.77 -28.53
CA PHE A 584 -17.84 25.69 -28.40
C PHE A 584 -18.27 27.07 -27.91
N VAL A 585 -19.39 27.61 -28.43
CA VAL A 585 -19.94 28.90 -27.96
C VAL A 585 -20.35 28.81 -26.48
N VAL A 586 -20.92 27.69 -26.05
CA VAL A 586 -21.23 27.47 -24.61
C VAL A 586 -19.95 27.43 -23.78
N SER A 587 -18.88 26.78 -24.29
CA SER A 587 -17.60 26.72 -23.59
C SER A 587 -16.99 28.12 -23.34
N GLN A 588 -17.20 29.08 -24.25
CA GLN A 588 -16.73 30.47 -24.12
C GLN A 588 -17.33 31.20 -22.91
N GLN A 589 -18.52 30.79 -22.46
CA GLN A 589 -19.17 31.38 -21.29
C GLN A 589 -18.46 30.99 -19.98
N ARG A 590 -17.78 29.83 -19.95
CA ARG A 590 -17.04 29.33 -18.79
C ARG A 590 -15.54 29.61 -18.85
N TYR A 591 -15.00 29.74 -20.06
CA TYR A 591 -13.61 30.05 -20.34
C TYR A 591 -13.56 30.93 -21.58
N ALA A 592 -13.28 32.23 -21.42
CA ALA A 592 -13.51 33.24 -22.46
C ALA A 592 -12.96 32.91 -23.87
N PRO A 593 -11.77 32.31 -24.04
CA PRO A 593 -11.30 31.88 -25.36
C PRO A 593 -12.15 30.78 -26.02
N GLY A 594 -12.81 29.94 -25.21
CA GLY A 594 -13.45 28.69 -25.63
C GLY A 594 -12.50 27.50 -25.49
N TRP A 595 -13.05 26.32 -25.26
CA TRP A 595 -12.22 25.11 -25.13
C TRP A 595 -11.49 24.82 -26.43
N THR A 596 -10.24 24.40 -26.34
CA THR A 596 -9.35 24.06 -27.45
C THR A 596 -8.98 25.22 -28.37
N ALA A 597 -9.30 26.48 -28.02
CA ALA A 597 -9.17 27.64 -28.91
C ALA A 597 -7.76 27.83 -29.49
N HIS A 598 -6.74 27.57 -28.68
CA HIS A 598 -5.32 27.67 -28.99
C HIS A 598 -4.64 26.31 -29.15
N ASP A 599 -5.39 25.19 -29.13
CA ASP A 599 -4.81 23.88 -29.43
C ASP A 599 -4.25 23.83 -30.85
N ARG A 600 -3.11 23.15 -31.01
CA ARG A 600 -2.37 23.03 -32.26
C ARG A 600 -2.32 21.59 -32.73
N PHE A 601 -2.37 21.39 -34.04
CA PHE A 601 -2.05 20.11 -34.66
C PHE A 601 -0.79 20.32 -35.52
N ALA A 602 0.37 19.92 -35.02
CA ALA A 602 1.66 20.15 -35.67
C ALA A 602 2.74 19.20 -35.12
N ASP A 603 3.75 18.89 -35.93
CA ASP A 603 4.92 18.12 -35.47
C ASP A 603 5.61 18.90 -34.33
N PRO A 604 5.75 18.33 -33.12
CA PRO A 604 6.44 19.00 -32.01
C PRO A 604 7.92 19.25 -32.27
N ALA A 605 8.49 18.71 -33.36
CA ALA A 605 9.88 18.87 -33.75
C ALA A 605 10.85 18.46 -32.63
N PHE A 606 10.61 17.29 -32.04
CA PHE A 606 11.55 16.67 -31.11
C PHE A 606 12.91 16.39 -31.76
N VAL A 607 13.98 16.33 -30.98
CA VAL A 607 15.32 15.94 -31.47
C VAL A 607 15.28 14.55 -32.10
N SER A 608 14.60 13.58 -31.47
CA SER A 608 14.37 12.26 -32.05
C SER A 608 13.13 11.59 -31.45
N LEU A 609 12.21 11.14 -32.30
CA LEU A 609 11.09 10.28 -31.91
C LEU A 609 10.77 9.30 -33.04
N LYS A 610 10.59 8.02 -32.68
CA LYS A 610 10.15 6.94 -33.57
C LYS A 610 9.06 6.12 -32.88
N ALA A 611 8.19 5.52 -33.71
CA ALA A 611 7.10 4.65 -33.25
C ALA A 611 7.61 3.38 -32.56
N ASP A 612 8.72 2.80 -33.04
CA ASP A 612 9.35 1.67 -32.38
C ASP A 612 9.97 2.11 -31.05
N TRP A 613 9.39 1.61 -29.95
CA TRP A 613 9.81 1.90 -28.59
C TRP A 613 11.26 1.47 -28.29
N ARG A 614 11.80 0.52 -29.07
CA ARG A 614 13.19 0.08 -28.93
C ARG A 614 14.19 1.15 -29.38
N THR A 615 13.74 2.10 -30.20
CA THR A 615 14.55 3.28 -30.53
C THR A 615 14.39 4.32 -29.42
N PRO A 616 15.50 4.74 -28.78
CA PRO A 616 15.46 5.78 -27.77
C PRO A 616 14.85 7.07 -28.31
N ALA A 617 14.08 7.74 -27.45
CA ALA A 617 13.49 9.03 -27.77
C ALA A 617 14.31 10.15 -27.12
N ASP A 618 14.41 11.28 -27.80
CA ASP A 618 14.92 12.53 -27.26
C ASP A 618 13.86 13.61 -27.48
N LEU A 619 13.10 13.88 -26.42
CA LEU A 619 11.91 14.74 -26.46
C LEU A 619 12.24 16.21 -26.19
N ARG A 620 13.50 16.61 -26.28
CA ARG A 620 13.87 18.03 -26.31
C ARG A 620 13.35 18.66 -27.60
N LEU A 621 12.93 19.91 -27.50
CA LEU A 621 12.43 20.67 -28.65
C LEU A 621 13.61 21.19 -29.49
N ARG A 622 13.51 21.06 -30.81
CA ARG A 622 14.40 21.77 -31.76
C ARG A 622 13.99 23.24 -31.83
N ALA A 623 14.91 24.10 -32.28
CA ALA A 623 14.71 25.55 -32.33
C ALA A 623 13.53 26.00 -33.23
N ASP A 624 13.13 25.18 -34.19
CA ASP A 624 12.00 25.40 -35.10
C ASP A 624 10.67 24.83 -34.56
N SER A 625 10.64 24.38 -33.31
CA SER A 625 9.46 23.70 -32.77
C SER A 625 8.25 24.61 -32.61
N PRO A 626 7.05 24.19 -33.07
CA PRO A 626 5.81 24.92 -32.88
C PRO A 626 5.28 24.87 -31.44
N ALA A 627 5.97 24.16 -30.54
CA ALA A 627 5.67 24.13 -29.10
C ALA A 627 6.34 25.28 -28.32
N ILE A 628 7.32 25.96 -28.91
CA ILE A 628 8.07 27.05 -28.28
C ILE A 628 7.21 28.33 -28.25
N ASP A 629 7.17 29.00 -27.09
CA ASP A 629 6.40 30.25 -26.87
C ASP A 629 4.92 30.15 -27.27
N ALA A 630 4.39 28.93 -27.25
CA ALA A 630 3.11 28.59 -27.87
C ALA A 630 1.98 28.35 -26.87
N GLY A 631 2.32 28.00 -25.63
CA GLY A 631 1.37 27.69 -24.58
C GLY A 631 0.58 28.91 -24.13
N VAL A 632 -0.54 28.64 -23.45
CA VAL A 632 -1.35 29.69 -22.82
C VAL A 632 -0.82 29.96 -21.40
N PRO A 633 -0.86 31.23 -20.92
CA PRO A 633 -0.54 31.53 -19.53
C PRO A 633 -1.41 30.72 -18.57
N LEU A 634 -0.80 30.15 -17.54
CA LEU A 634 -1.50 29.46 -16.47
C LEU A 634 -1.64 30.38 -15.25
N PRO A 635 -2.63 30.15 -14.36
CA PRO A 635 -2.74 30.88 -13.11
C PRO A 635 -1.47 30.79 -12.25
N ASP A 636 -1.09 31.90 -11.60
CA ASP A 636 0.14 32.00 -10.79
C ASP A 636 0.17 31.05 -9.58
N ASP A 637 -1.00 30.59 -9.12
CA ASP A 637 -1.15 29.65 -8.00
C ASP A 637 -0.95 28.19 -8.43
N TRP A 638 -0.83 27.90 -9.72
CA TRP A 638 -0.54 26.54 -10.20
C TRP A 638 0.97 26.26 -10.12
N PRO A 639 1.38 25.15 -9.49
CA PRO A 639 2.78 24.88 -9.26
C PRO A 639 3.54 24.49 -10.53
N ASP A 640 4.54 25.26 -10.95
CA ASP A 640 5.47 24.84 -11.99
C ASP A 640 6.92 25.04 -11.55
N VAL A 641 7.65 23.94 -11.41
CA VAL A 641 9.04 23.93 -10.93
C VAL A 641 10.04 24.42 -11.98
N LEU A 642 9.61 24.61 -13.23
CA LEU A 642 10.45 25.08 -14.33
C LEU A 642 10.03 26.47 -14.85
N ALA A 643 9.15 27.19 -14.14
CA ALA A 643 8.63 28.49 -14.58
C ALA A 643 9.74 29.52 -14.85
N ASP A 644 10.78 29.55 -14.01
CA ASP A 644 11.88 30.52 -14.11
C ASP A 644 12.80 30.33 -15.34
N ILE A 645 12.68 29.19 -16.02
CA ILE A 645 13.54 28.83 -17.16
C ILE A 645 12.89 29.25 -18.49
N VAL A 646 11.62 29.65 -18.47
CA VAL A 646 10.87 30.03 -19.67
C VAL A 646 10.79 31.55 -19.77
N ALA A 647 11.35 32.13 -20.84
CA ALA A 647 11.18 33.53 -21.16
C ALA A 647 10.01 33.68 -22.15
N GLY A 648 9.06 34.58 -21.89
CA GLY A 648 7.94 34.79 -22.81
C GLY A 648 6.70 33.96 -22.46
N ARG A 649 6.06 33.36 -23.47
CA ARG A 649 4.88 32.50 -23.25
C ARG A 649 5.37 31.11 -22.85
N PRO A 650 4.61 30.35 -22.05
CA PRO A 650 5.08 29.04 -21.62
C PRO A 650 5.20 28.09 -22.81
N ASP A 651 6.26 27.29 -22.87
CA ASP A 651 6.39 26.21 -23.85
C ASP A 651 5.38 25.08 -23.60
N ILE A 652 4.90 24.45 -24.66
CA ILE A 652 3.99 23.29 -24.57
C ILE A 652 4.83 22.03 -24.32
N GLY A 653 4.42 21.18 -23.38
CA GLY A 653 5.06 19.90 -23.08
C GLY A 653 5.96 19.86 -21.84
N ALA A 654 6.51 18.68 -21.56
CA ALA A 654 7.27 18.41 -20.34
C ALA A 654 8.62 19.12 -20.25
N VAL A 655 9.37 19.12 -21.36
CA VAL A 655 10.72 19.70 -21.40
C VAL A 655 10.65 21.01 -22.18
N PRO A 656 10.81 22.18 -21.52
CA PRO A 656 10.84 23.45 -22.21
C PRO A 656 12.08 23.58 -23.11
N SER A 657 12.04 24.50 -24.05
CA SER A 657 13.16 24.88 -24.91
C SER A 657 14.39 25.26 -24.07
N GLY A 658 15.56 24.78 -24.47
CA GLY A 658 16.79 24.94 -23.68
C GLY A 658 16.86 24.10 -22.40
N GLY A 659 15.77 23.42 -22.02
CA GLY A 659 15.71 22.50 -20.90
C GLY A 659 16.55 21.24 -21.11
N ARG A 660 16.94 20.60 -20.00
CA ARG A 660 17.67 19.33 -19.99
C ARG A 660 16.74 18.18 -19.60
N ALA A 661 17.03 16.99 -20.12
CA ALA A 661 16.43 15.77 -19.58
C ALA A 661 16.92 15.59 -18.13
N TRP A 662 15.99 15.51 -17.18
CA TRP A 662 16.35 15.28 -15.78
C TRP A 662 16.46 13.79 -15.48
N PRO A 663 17.26 13.43 -14.46
CA PRO A 663 17.35 12.06 -13.98
C PRO A 663 16.05 11.60 -13.29
N VAL A 664 15.72 10.32 -13.44
CA VAL A 664 14.59 9.64 -12.80
C VAL A 664 14.99 8.24 -12.32
N GLY A 665 14.17 7.67 -11.43
CA GLY A 665 14.41 6.35 -10.85
C GLY A 665 15.56 6.36 -9.85
N MET A 666 15.94 5.17 -9.38
CA MET A 666 16.88 5.00 -8.28
C MET A 666 18.23 5.62 -8.64
N LEU A 667 18.73 6.51 -7.77
CA LEU A 667 19.97 7.27 -7.97
C LEU A 667 19.98 8.08 -9.27
N GLY A 668 18.81 8.38 -9.84
CA GLY A 668 18.71 9.09 -11.10
C GLY A 668 19.30 8.33 -12.28
N ARG A 669 19.36 7.00 -12.23
CA ARG A 669 20.10 6.16 -13.19
C ARG A 669 19.55 6.19 -14.62
N LEU A 670 18.33 6.69 -14.82
CA LEU A 670 17.71 6.87 -16.13
C LEU A 670 17.42 8.35 -16.36
N SER A 671 17.46 8.81 -17.60
CA SER A 671 16.87 10.09 -17.98
C SER A 671 15.35 9.94 -18.01
N VAL A 672 14.62 11.05 -17.95
CA VAL A 672 13.16 11.04 -18.12
C VAL A 672 12.70 10.40 -19.45
N PHE A 673 13.60 10.29 -20.43
CA PHE A 673 13.35 9.61 -21.71
C PHE A 673 13.64 8.10 -21.68
N GLY A 674 14.24 7.58 -20.60
CA GLY A 674 14.48 6.16 -20.35
C GLY A 674 15.90 5.67 -20.64
N GLU A 675 16.80 6.55 -21.09
CA GLU A 675 18.20 6.20 -21.37
C GLU A 675 19.04 6.20 -20.08
N PRO A 676 20.08 5.36 -19.94
CA PRO A 676 20.99 5.42 -18.80
C PRO A 676 21.67 6.78 -18.67
N THR A 677 21.75 7.31 -17.45
CA THR A 677 22.52 8.52 -17.14
C THR A 677 23.98 8.19 -16.83
N ALA A 678 24.88 9.07 -17.28
CA ALA A 678 26.28 9.02 -16.91
C ALA A 678 26.43 9.22 -15.39
N ALA A 679 27.40 8.55 -14.77
CA ALA A 679 27.58 8.58 -13.31
C ALA A 679 27.78 10.00 -12.75
N GLY A 680 28.44 10.89 -13.49
CA GLY A 680 28.67 12.29 -13.09
C GLY A 680 27.44 13.20 -13.18
N ASP A 681 26.38 12.77 -13.88
CA ASP A 681 25.13 13.52 -14.02
C ASP A 681 24.06 13.06 -13.01
N ARG A 682 24.38 12.04 -12.20
CA ARG A 682 23.48 11.54 -11.16
C ARG A 682 23.47 12.48 -9.96
N PRO A 683 22.31 12.71 -9.31
CA PRO A 683 22.26 13.55 -8.12
C PRO A 683 23.14 12.97 -7.01
N THR A 684 24.11 13.75 -6.53
CA THR A 684 24.99 13.37 -5.41
C THR A 684 24.42 13.78 -4.05
N GLU A 685 23.54 14.78 -4.06
CA GLU A 685 22.73 15.21 -2.92
C GLU A 685 21.29 15.41 -3.40
N PHE A 686 20.33 15.20 -2.50
CA PHE A 686 18.91 15.45 -2.75
C PHE A 686 18.48 16.65 -1.90
N PRO A 687 18.88 17.89 -2.29
CA PRO A 687 18.72 19.10 -1.47
C PRO A 687 17.25 19.50 -1.28
N TYR A 688 16.34 18.88 -2.02
CA TYR A 688 14.91 19.04 -1.89
C TYR A 688 14.43 18.07 -0.81
N ALA A 689 14.47 18.52 0.44
CA ALA A 689 13.52 18.05 1.43
C ALA A 689 12.33 18.99 1.38
N VAL A 690 11.17 18.46 1.00
CA VAL A 690 9.94 19.26 0.98
C VAL A 690 9.72 19.78 2.39
N ARG A 691 9.78 21.10 2.54
CA ARG A 691 9.41 21.75 3.79
C ARG A 691 7.90 21.87 3.81
N TRP A 692 7.26 20.95 4.52
CA TRP A 692 5.83 21.03 4.78
C TRP A 692 5.54 22.30 5.61
N PRO A 693 4.54 23.12 5.25
CA PRO A 693 4.18 24.31 6.00
C PRO A 693 3.92 23.97 7.46
N ALA A 694 4.55 24.68 8.39
CA ALA A 694 4.23 24.55 9.80
C ALA A 694 2.88 25.25 10.07
N GLY A 695 1.84 24.48 10.40
CA GLY A 695 0.56 25.02 10.89
C GLY A 695 -0.70 24.75 10.07
N GLU A 696 -0.63 24.04 8.93
CA GLU A 696 -1.81 23.63 8.14
C GLU A 696 -2.18 22.14 8.30
N SER A 697 -1.64 21.49 9.33
CA SER A 697 -2.24 20.25 9.80
C SER A 697 -3.50 20.61 10.58
N ASN A 698 -4.66 20.05 10.23
CA ASN A 698 -5.82 19.96 11.14
C ASN A 698 -5.52 19.14 12.41
N SER A 699 -4.26 18.87 12.75
CA SER A 699 -3.84 18.23 13.99
C SER A 699 -3.36 19.26 14.99
N ARG A 700 -3.87 19.12 16.23
CA ARG A 700 -3.27 19.58 17.48
C ARG A 700 -1.75 19.63 17.37
N SER A 701 -1.19 20.76 17.77
CA SER A 701 0.26 20.96 17.76
C SER A 701 0.92 19.96 18.70
N ALA A 702 2.20 19.64 18.49
CA ALA A 702 2.98 18.83 19.42
C ALA A 702 3.06 19.41 20.86
N LYS A 703 2.56 20.64 21.08
CA LYS A 703 2.42 21.25 22.41
C LYS A 703 1.11 20.88 23.13
N ASP A 704 0.20 20.16 22.48
CA ASP A 704 -1.15 19.85 22.99
C ASP A 704 -1.31 18.40 23.48
N GLU A 705 -0.23 17.62 23.64
CA GLU A 705 -0.31 16.32 24.32
C GLU A 705 -0.45 16.53 25.84
N PRO A 706 -1.57 16.10 26.48
CA PRO A 706 -1.67 16.16 27.92
C PRO A 706 -0.60 15.26 28.54
N ALA A 707 0.05 15.75 29.60
CA ALA A 707 1.13 15.11 30.35
C ALA A 707 0.72 13.82 31.11
N GLU A 708 -0.37 13.15 30.72
CA GLU A 708 -0.86 11.93 31.35
C GLU A 708 -0.43 10.69 30.57
N SER A 709 0.02 9.67 31.29
CA SER A 709 0.29 8.35 30.70
C SER A 709 -0.94 7.85 29.92
N PRO A 710 -0.77 7.35 28.69
CA PRO A 710 -1.87 6.89 27.86
C PRO A 710 -2.56 5.70 28.51
N LEU A 711 -3.90 5.66 28.42
CA LEU A 711 -4.72 4.54 28.86
C LEU A 711 -4.25 3.25 28.15
N LYS A 712 -3.87 2.23 28.92
CA LYS A 712 -3.50 0.92 28.40
C LYS A 712 -4.76 0.12 28.13
N ALA A 713 -5.01 -0.21 26.87
CA ALA A 713 -6.19 -0.98 26.49
C ALA A 713 -5.79 -2.28 25.81
N LEU A 714 -6.61 -3.32 25.97
CA LEU A 714 -6.54 -4.58 25.24
C LEU A 714 -7.87 -4.81 24.52
N ILE A 715 -7.85 -5.22 23.27
CA ILE A 715 -9.01 -5.62 22.49
C ILE A 715 -8.80 -7.07 22.05
N VAL A 716 -9.66 -7.97 22.53
CA VAL A 716 -9.64 -9.39 22.17
C VAL A 716 -10.76 -9.66 21.17
N GLN A 717 -10.39 -10.05 19.96
CA GLN A 717 -11.31 -10.23 18.84
C GLN A 717 -11.59 -11.70 18.53
N GLY A 718 -12.86 -12.09 18.63
CA GLY A 718 -13.44 -13.31 18.06
C GLY A 718 -13.91 -13.12 16.61
N TYR A 719 -14.92 -13.89 16.17
CA TYR A 719 -15.43 -13.80 14.80
C TYR A 719 -16.96 -13.91 14.72
N PRO A 720 -17.63 -13.01 13.97
CA PRO A 720 -17.12 -11.74 13.47
C PRO A 720 -17.00 -10.71 14.60
N ALA A 721 -15.94 -9.90 14.60
CA ALA A 721 -15.71 -8.80 15.54
C ALA A 721 -15.86 -7.45 14.82
N PHE A 722 -17.05 -7.16 14.29
CA PHE A 722 -17.28 -5.97 13.46
C PHE A 722 -17.21 -4.66 14.24
N ASP A 723 -17.41 -4.70 15.55
CA ASP A 723 -17.45 -3.53 16.42
C ASP A 723 -16.05 -3.19 16.97
N ALA A 724 -15.14 -4.18 17.05
CA ALA A 724 -13.79 -4.00 17.55
C ALA A 724 -12.98 -2.88 16.85
N PRO A 725 -12.98 -2.73 15.51
CA PRO A 725 -12.28 -1.61 14.86
C PRO A 725 -12.84 -0.24 15.25
N LEU A 726 -14.16 -0.15 15.51
CA LEU A 726 -14.80 1.10 15.94
C LEU A 726 -14.41 1.45 17.38
N VAL A 727 -14.34 0.44 18.26
CA VAL A 727 -13.88 0.62 19.65
C VAL A 727 -12.40 1.01 19.67
N GLU A 728 -11.57 0.37 18.85
CA GLU A 728 -10.16 0.72 18.67
C GLU A 728 -9.99 2.17 18.22
N PHE A 729 -10.74 2.60 17.21
CA PHE A 729 -10.74 3.98 16.72
C PHE A 729 -11.02 4.98 17.84
N VAL A 730 -12.08 4.75 18.61
CA VAL A 730 -12.46 5.67 19.68
C VAL A 730 -11.42 5.67 20.81
N LEU A 731 -10.91 4.51 21.22
CA LEU A 731 -9.84 4.41 22.22
C LEU A 731 -8.60 5.22 21.80
N ARG A 732 -8.14 5.04 20.55
CA ARG A 732 -7.00 5.79 20.00
C ARG A 732 -7.26 7.30 19.98
N ARG A 733 -8.46 7.73 19.55
CA ARG A 733 -8.87 9.15 19.55
C ARG A 733 -8.86 9.78 20.94
N HIS A 734 -9.10 8.99 21.98
CA HIS A 734 -9.05 9.41 23.39
C HIS A 734 -7.67 9.22 24.05
N GLY A 735 -6.62 9.03 23.25
CA GLY A 735 -5.23 8.94 23.73
C GLY A 735 -4.88 7.60 24.39
N ALA A 736 -5.69 6.56 24.19
CA ALA A 736 -5.33 5.20 24.59
C ALA A 736 -4.43 4.55 23.53
N ARG A 737 -3.69 3.51 23.95
CA ARG A 737 -2.88 2.67 23.05
C ARG A 737 -3.39 1.23 23.14
N PRO A 738 -4.45 0.87 22.40
CA PRO A 738 -5.00 -0.48 22.46
C PRO A 738 -4.06 -1.49 21.82
N GLN A 739 -3.74 -2.56 22.54
CA GLN A 739 -3.21 -3.79 21.98
C GLN A 739 -4.38 -4.60 21.42
N VAL A 740 -4.30 -5.00 20.15
CA VAL A 740 -5.34 -5.80 19.50
C VAL A 740 -4.81 -7.22 19.33
N VAL A 741 -5.62 -8.19 19.74
CA VAL A 741 -5.32 -9.61 19.61
C VAL A 741 -6.46 -10.28 18.87
N GLU A 742 -6.16 -10.83 17.71
CA GLU A 742 -7.14 -11.48 16.85
C GLU A 742 -7.07 -13.00 16.97
N ARG A 743 -8.23 -13.65 17.08
CA ARG A 743 -8.41 -15.11 16.98
C ARG A 743 -7.48 -15.91 17.90
N THR A 744 -7.10 -15.32 19.04
CA THR A 744 -6.14 -15.89 19.99
C THR A 744 -6.70 -15.77 21.39
N TRP A 745 -6.56 -16.83 22.19
CA TRP A 745 -6.91 -16.80 23.60
C TRP A 745 -5.93 -15.93 24.36
N VAL A 746 -6.44 -14.96 25.13
CA VAL A 746 -5.63 -14.20 26.08
C VAL A 746 -5.97 -14.68 27.48
N ASP A 747 -4.97 -15.18 28.18
CA ASP A 747 -5.07 -15.57 29.58
C ASP A 747 -5.53 -14.37 30.42
N PRO A 748 -6.66 -14.44 31.14
CA PRO A 748 -7.18 -13.32 31.91
C PRO A 748 -6.25 -12.82 33.03
N ARG A 749 -5.24 -13.60 33.43
CA ARG A 749 -4.16 -13.11 34.34
C ARG A 749 -3.36 -11.97 33.72
N GLU A 750 -3.30 -11.89 32.40
CA GLU A 750 -2.65 -10.82 31.65
C GLU A 750 -3.44 -9.51 31.67
N PHE A 751 -4.75 -9.56 32.00
CA PHE A 751 -5.61 -8.36 32.02
C PHE A 751 -5.10 -7.31 33.01
N ALA A 752 -4.42 -7.72 34.08
CA ALA A 752 -3.81 -6.83 35.06
C ALA A 752 -2.75 -5.86 34.48
N LYS A 753 -2.28 -6.08 33.24
CA LYS A 753 -1.35 -5.18 32.54
C LYS A 753 -2.04 -3.97 31.91
N PHE A 754 -3.37 -3.98 31.83
CA PHE A 754 -4.18 -3.00 31.13
C PHE A 754 -5.14 -2.28 32.09
N ASP A 755 -5.56 -1.08 31.71
CA ASP A 755 -6.61 -0.34 32.40
C ASP A 755 -8.00 -0.76 31.90
N VAL A 756 -8.09 -1.09 30.60
CA VAL A 756 -9.33 -1.48 29.91
C VAL A 756 -9.11 -2.73 29.08
N VAL A 757 -10.02 -3.68 29.19
CA VAL A 757 -10.10 -4.86 28.32
C VAL A 757 -11.44 -4.85 27.59
N VAL A 758 -11.41 -4.95 26.28
CA VAL A 758 -12.58 -5.03 25.40
C VAL A 758 -12.62 -6.42 24.80
N ILE A 759 -13.80 -7.05 24.83
CA ILE A 759 -14.04 -8.32 24.17
C ILE A 759 -15.16 -8.14 23.15
N ASP A 760 -14.88 -8.47 21.89
CA ASP A 760 -15.85 -8.45 20.79
C ASP A 760 -15.72 -9.70 19.92
N GLY A 761 -16.83 -10.11 19.30
CA GLY A 761 -16.90 -11.27 18.41
C GLY A 761 -16.93 -12.64 19.11
N ASN A 762 -17.47 -13.64 18.43
CA ASN A 762 -17.72 -14.97 19.00
C ASN A 762 -16.47 -15.86 18.97
N PHE A 763 -16.04 -16.37 20.13
CA PHE A 763 -14.80 -17.16 20.26
C PHE A 763 -14.94 -18.58 19.68
N THR A 764 -16.09 -19.21 19.87
CA THR A 764 -16.40 -20.51 19.27
C THR A 764 -16.36 -20.43 17.74
N ARG A 765 -16.97 -19.40 17.14
CA ARG A 765 -16.93 -19.16 15.69
C ARG A 765 -15.54 -18.78 15.18
N ALA A 766 -14.74 -18.12 16.02
CA ALA A 766 -13.34 -17.82 15.72
C ALA A 766 -12.43 -19.05 15.81
N LYS A 767 -12.91 -20.16 16.39
CA LYS A 767 -12.15 -21.37 16.73
C LYS A 767 -11.05 -21.13 17.78
N ILE A 768 -11.28 -20.19 18.69
CA ILE A 768 -10.39 -19.96 19.83
C ILE A 768 -10.64 -21.08 20.86
N GLN A 769 -9.58 -21.64 21.45
CA GLN A 769 -9.68 -22.62 22.53
C GLN A 769 -8.75 -22.21 23.69
N PRO A 770 -9.24 -22.23 24.95
CA PRO A 770 -10.64 -22.46 25.32
C PRO A 770 -11.56 -21.34 24.77
N ASP A 771 -12.87 -21.61 24.66
CA ASP A 771 -13.88 -20.63 24.21
C ASP A 771 -14.80 -20.17 25.35
N ARG A 772 -14.43 -20.49 26.59
CA ARG A 772 -15.11 -20.15 27.85
C ARG A 772 -14.08 -19.92 28.95
N PHE A 773 -14.39 -19.07 29.92
CA PHE A 773 -13.56 -18.88 31.10
C PHE A 773 -13.68 -20.06 32.07
N SER A 774 -12.53 -20.62 32.44
CA SER A 774 -12.39 -21.59 33.53
C SER A 774 -12.62 -20.92 34.91
N PRO A 775 -12.79 -21.68 36.00
CA PRO A 775 -12.88 -21.10 37.35
C PRO A 775 -11.70 -20.20 37.72
N ASP A 776 -10.48 -20.57 37.33
CA ASP A 776 -9.27 -19.77 37.58
C ASP A 776 -9.28 -18.45 36.77
N ASP A 777 -9.77 -18.51 35.53
CA ASP A 777 -9.95 -17.32 34.69
C ASP A 777 -10.96 -16.34 35.31
N ILE A 778 -12.07 -16.86 35.85
CA ILE A 778 -13.09 -16.05 36.53
C ILE A 778 -12.52 -15.34 37.75
N GLU A 779 -11.68 -16.02 38.53
CA GLU A 779 -11.00 -15.40 39.68
C GLU A 779 -10.01 -14.31 39.23
N ALA A 780 -9.26 -14.53 38.15
CA ALA A 780 -8.38 -13.50 37.58
C ALA A 780 -9.16 -12.26 37.09
N ILE A 781 -10.31 -12.46 36.43
CA ILE A 781 -11.20 -11.37 36.00
C ILE A 781 -11.76 -10.62 37.22
N ARG A 782 -12.18 -11.35 38.25
CA ARG A 782 -12.66 -10.76 39.50
C ARG A 782 -11.58 -9.88 40.16
N GLN A 783 -10.33 -10.34 40.18
CA GLN A 783 -9.20 -9.57 40.70
C GLN A 783 -8.91 -8.33 39.84
N PHE A 784 -8.92 -8.46 38.52
CA PHE A 784 -8.77 -7.35 37.59
C PHE A 784 -9.79 -6.25 37.85
N LEU A 785 -11.08 -6.61 37.95
CA LEU A 785 -12.16 -5.67 38.26
C LEU A 785 -11.98 -5.06 39.65
N THR A 786 -11.72 -5.88 40.67
CA THR A 786 -11.53 -5.41 42.06
C THR A 786 -10.41 -4.37 42.17
N ASN A 787 -9.36 -4.52 41.37
CA ASN A 787 -8.18 -3.66 41.35
C ASN A 787 -8.33 -2.38 40.50
N GLY A 788 -9.48 -2.13 39.88
CA GLY A 788 -9.72 -0.89 39.12
C GLY A 788 -9.81 -1.07 37.61
N GLY A 789 -9.64 -2.29 37.11
CA GLY A 789 -9.78 -2.60 35.69
C GLY A 789 -11.21 -2.40 35.17
N THR A 790 -11.34 -2.04 33.89
CA THR A 790 -12.64 -2.00 33.21
C THR A 790 -12.75 -3.11 32.17
N LEU A 791 -13.78 -3.94 32.27
CA LEU A 791 -14.11 -4.95 31.26
C LEU A 791 -15.31 -4.48 30.43
N LEU A 792 -15.09 -4.24 29.15
CA LEU A 792 -16.12 -3.86 28.18
C LEU A 792 -16.51 -5.08 27.33
N LEU A 793 -17.75 -5.53 27.48
CA LEU A 793 -18.31 -6.68 26.76
C LEU A 793 -19.23 -6.17 25.64
N MET A 794 -18.87 -6.47 24.40
CA MET A 794 -19.65 -6.12 23.22
C MET A 794 -20.57 -7.28 22.82
N ARG A 795 -21.89 -7.08 22.83
CA ARG A 795 -22.90 -8.08 22.44
C ARG A 795 -22.77 -9.38 23.24
N GLU A 796 -23.13 -10.52 22.64
CA GLU A 796 -23.24 -11.90 23.16
C GLU A 796 -22.07 -12.44 24.01
N ARG A 797 -21.06 -11.65 24.40
CA ARG A 797 -19.83 -12.06 25.11
C ARG A 797 -20.04 -12.46 26.56
N THR A 798 -21.26 -12.34 27.07
CA THR A 798 -21.65 -13.02 28.31
C THR A 798 -21.60 -14.54 28.17
N ASP A 799 -21.62 -15.08 26.94
CA ASP A 799 -21.43 -16.51 26.67
C ASP A 799 -20.08 -17.06 27.17
N LEU A 800 -19.04 -16.23 27.25
CA LEU A 800 -17.74 -16.61 27.83
C LEU A 800 -17.84 -16.99 29.31
N PHE A 801 -18.87 -16.52 30.00
CA PHE A 801 -19.14 -16.75 31.42
C PHE A 801 -20.17 -17.87 31.65
N ALA A 802 -20.39 -18.75 30.66
CA ALA A 802 -21.44 -19.77 30.75
C ALA A 802 -21.21 -20.86 31.81
N SER A 803 -20.02 -20.95 32.41
CA SER A 803 -19.70 -21.83 33.55
C SER A 803 -20.42 -21.40 34.83
N ASP A 804 -20.59 -22.30 35.81
CA ASP A 804 -21.28 -21.97 37.06
C ASP A 804 -20.63 -20.78 37.79
N HIS A 805 -19.29 -20.77 37.87
CA HIS A 805 -18.52 -19.66 38.45
C HIS A 805 -18.66 -18.36 37.64
N GLY A 806 -18.72 -18.47 36.31
CA GLY A 806 -18.94 -17.32 35.45
C GLY A 806 -20.33 -16.71 35.62
N ARG A 807 -21.35 -17.56 35.76
CA ARG A 807 -22.73 -17.12 36.04
C ARG A 807 -22.84 -16.47 37.41
N GLU A 808 -22.15 -17.01 38.43
CA GLU A 808 -22.09 -16.39 39.76
C GLU A 808 -21.46 -14.99 39.69
N LEU A 809 -20.34 -14.81 38.97
CA LEU A 809 -19.73 -13.49 38.78
C LEU A 809 -20.67 -12.53 38.03
N LEU A 810 -21.33 -12.97 36.95
CA LEU A 810 -22.30 -12.13 36.25
C LEU A 810 -23.51 -11.78 37.12
N ALA A 811 -24.00 -12.71 37.94
CA ALA A 811 -25.10 -12.48 38.88
C ALA A 811 -24.71 -11.51 40.00
N GLU A 812 -23.45 -11.56 40.44
CA GLU A 812 -22.92 -10.61 41.40
C GLU A 812 -22.83 -9.19 40.83
N VAL A 813 -22.34 -9.06 39.59
CA VAL A 813 -22.10 -7.78 38.90
C VAL A 813 -23.40 -7.15 38.39
N PHE A 814 -24.20 -7.89 37.61
CA PHE A 814 -25.41 -7.37 36.96
C PHE A 814 -26.72 -7.89 37.57
N GLY A 815 -26.73 -9.08 38.18
CA GLY A 815 -27.95 -9.73 38.70
C GLY A 815 -28.34 -11.01 37.94
N GLU A 816 -29.42 -11.67 38.36
CA GLU A 816 -29.86 -12.97 37.81
C GLU A 816 -30.51 -12.84 36.41
N PRO A 817 -30.23 -13.71 35.43
CA PRO A 817 -30.88 -13.69 34.10
C PRO A 817 -32.39 -13.96 34.15
N ALA A 818 -33.23 -13.13 33.50
CA ALA A 818 -34.66 -13.41 33.31
C ALA A 818 -34.95 -14.18 32.02
N ARG A 819 -36.04 -14.98 32.05
CA ARG A 819 -36.71 -15.53 30.87
C ARG A 819 -37.98 -14.72 30.54
N GLU A 820 -37.85 -13.42 30.29
CA GLU A 820 -38.97 -12.59 29.84
C GLU A 820 -38.99 -12.45 28.31
N SER A 821 -40.19 -12.34 27.74
CA SER A 821 -40.39 -11.90 26.36
C SER A 821 -40.23 -10.38 26.27
N VAL A 822 -39.42 -9.90 25.33
CA VAL A 822 -39.01 -8.49 25.20
C VAL A 822 -40.22 -7.57 25.02
N ALA A 823 -40.47 -6.70 26.01
CA ALA A 823 -41.28 -5.51 25.86
C ALA A 823 -40.37 -4.31 25.50
N GLU A 824 -40.91 -3.37 24.73
CA GLU A 824 -40.31 -2.11 24.24
C GLU A 824 -39.12 -1.55 25.06
N PHE A 825 -37.94 -1.46 24.43
CA PHE A 825 -36.75 -0.86 25.03
C PHE A 825 -36.87 0.67 25.08
N ARG A 826 -36.43 1.27 26.19
CA ARG A 826 -36.43 2.72 26.41
C ARG A 826 -35.10 3.21 27.00
N VAL A 827 -34.86 4.52 26.94
CA VAL A 827 -33.81 5.17 27.72
C VAL A 827 -34.26 5.19 29.19
N LEU A 828 -33.51 4.53 30.06
CA LEU A 828 -33.81 4.44 31.50
C LEU A 828 -33.13 5.55 32.31
N ALA A 829 -31.99 6.04 31.85
CA ALA A 829 -31.22 7.12 32.47
C ALA A 829 -30.91 8.23 31.45
N PRO A 830 -31.86 9.12 31.12
CA PRO A 830 -31.70 10.13 30.07
C PRO A 830 -30.57 11.12 30.34
N GLU A 831 -30.30 11.42 31.61
CA GLU A 831 -29.24 12.33 32.04
C GLU A 831 -27.84 11.67 32.12
N HIS A 832 -27.72 10.40 31.72
CA HIS A 832 -26.45 9.70 31.82
C HIS A 832 -25.39 10.35 30.92
N PRO A 833 -24.13 10.55 31.39
CA PRO A 833 -23.09 11.23 30.61
C PRO A 833 -22.86 10.63 29.22
N TRP A 834 -23.08 9.33 29.06
CA TRP A 834 -22.97 8.65 27.78
C TRP A 834 -23.96 9.15 26.73
N LEU A 835 -25.13 9.64 27.13
CA LEU A 835 -26.17 10.12 26.22
C LEU A 835 -26.02 11.60 25.85
N ARG A 836 -25.06 12.32 26.45
CA ARG A 836 -24.86 13.76 26.24
C ARG A 836 -24.66 14.09 24.76
N GLY A 837 -25.49 15.00 24.24
CA GLY A 837 -25.35 15.56 22.90
C GLY A 837 -25.88 14.66 21.78
N LEU A 838 -26.74 13.69 22.10
CA LEU A 838 -27.41 12.85 21.10
C LEU A 838 -28.73 13.49 20.59
N ASP A 839 -29.20 14.60 21.18
CA ASP A 839 -30.57 15.14 21.11
C ASP A 839 -30.89 16.08 19.91
N GLN A 840 -30.02 16.26 18.92
CA GLN A 840 -30.10 17.40 17.98
C GLN A 840 -30.81 17.15 16.62
N ILE A 841 -31.81 16.28 16.52
CA ILE A 841 -32.67 16.22 15.32
C ILE A 841 -34.15 16.20 15.74
N GLU A 842 -34.96 17.02 15.07
CA GLU A 842 -36.28 17.56 15.45
C GLU A 842 -37.30 16.65 16.19
N PRO A 843 -38.20 17.27 16.99
CA PRO A 843 -39.10 16.59 17.90
C PRO A 843 -40.36 16.05 17.18
N ALA A 844 -40.29 14.81 16.75
CA ALA A 844 -41.47 13.96 16.66
C ALA A 844 -41.12 12.60 17.31
N ALA A 845 -41.74 12.35 18.47
CA ALA A 845 -41.58 11.18 19.35
C ALA A 845 -40.34 11.18 20.30
N ASN A 846 -40.45 11.96 21.37
CA ASN A 846 -40.10 11.67 22.77
C ASN A 846 -38.86 10.81 23.18
N THR A 847 -37.82 10.65 22.37
CA THR A 847 -36.45 10.29 22.83
C THR A 847 -35.41 10.75 21.82
N GLY A 848 -34.46 11.61 22.20
CA GLY A 848 -33.30 12.04 21.39
C GLY A 848 -32.34 10.93 20.95
N PHE A 849 -32.70 9.65 21.16
CA PHE A 849 -31.99 8.47 20.70
C PHE A 849 -33.04 7.44 20.24
N ALA A 850 -33.21 7.26 18.93
CA ALA A 850 -34.21 6.36 18.38
C ALA A 850 -33.79 4.89 18.60
N ILE A 851 -34.25 4.28 19.69
CA ILE A 851 -33.91 2.91 20.08
C ILE A 851 -34.31 1.86 19.02
N GLU A 852 -35.32 2.15 18.21
CA GLU A 852 -35.73 1.33 17.06
C GLU A 852 -34.60 1.13 16.01
N GLN A 853 -33.56 1.97 16.05
CA GLN A 853 -32.42 1.90 15.14
C GLN A 853 -31.28 1.00 15.65
N LEU A 854 -31.39 0.45 16.87
CA LEU A 854 -30.43 -0.52 17.40
C LEU A 854 -30.57 -1.85 16.64
N LYS A 855 -29.50 -2.28 15.98
CA LYS A 855 -29.49 -3.51 15.18
C LYS A 855 -28.91 -4.69 15.97
N ALA A 856 -29.56 -5.84 15.83
CA ALA A 856 -29.20 -7.10 16.48
C ALA A 856 -29.04 -6.98 18.01
N PRO A 857 -30.10 -6.57 18.75
CA PRO A 857 -30.05 -6.44 20.20
C PRO A 857 -29.89 -7.81 20.88
N THR A 858 -28.91 -7.90 21.77
CA THR A 858 -28.64 -9.00 22.69
C THR A 858 -28.75 -8.47 24.11
N PRO A 859 -29.93 -8.53 24.75
CA PRO A 859 -30.09 -8.00 26.09
C PRO A 859 -29.52 -8.91 27.19
N ILE A 860 -29.21 -8.32 28.35
CA ILE A 860 -28.95 -9.02 29.61
C ILE A 860 -29.99 -8.62 30.64
N ARG A 861 -30.16 -9.39 31.72
CA ARG A 861 -30.83 -8.82 32.90
C ARG A 861 -29.78 -8.05 33.70
N ALA A 862 -30.13 -6.82 34.04
CA ALA A 862 -29.40 -6.04 35.02
C ALA A 862 -30.43 -5.54 36.04
N ASP A 863 -30.34 -5.96 37.29
CA ASP A 863 -31.04 -5.31 38.41
C ASP A 863 -30.07 -4.64 39.39
N ARG A 864 -28.76 -4.81 39.14
CA ARG A 864 -27.65 -4.08 39.75
C ARG A 864 -26.95 -3.21 38.70
N GLY A 865 -26.31 -2.16 39.18
CA GLY A 865 -25.60 -1.19 38.34
C GLY A 865 -26.50 -0.15 37.67
N GLU A 866 -25.86 0.74 36.92
CA GLU A 866 -26.48 1.81 36.16
C GLU A 866 -27.00 1.25 34.83
N ARG A 867 -28.32 1.24 34.68
CA ARG A 867 -29.00 0.81 33.45
C ARG A 867 -29.34 2.04 32.63
N VAL A 868 -28.75 2.16 31.47
CA VAL A 868 -28.88 3.34 30.62
C VAL A 868 -29.95 3.12 29.56
N ILE A 869 -29.99 1.94 28.94
CA ILE A 869 -30.99 1.55 27.93
C ILE A 869 -31.53 0.17 28.28
N GLY A 870 -32.85 0.03 28.43
CA GLY A 870 -33.48 -1.22 28.85
C GLY A 870 -35.00 -1.12 29.01
N THR A 871 -35.61 -2.13 29.61
CA THR A 871 -37.03 -2.21 29.96
C THR A 871 -37.22 -1.97 31.46
N VAL A 872 -38.45 -1.64 31.88
CA VAL A 872 -38.77 -1.50 33.32
C VAL A 872 -38.55 -2.81 34.08
N GLY A 873 -38.86 -3.94 33.43
CA GLY A 873 -38.69 -5.30 33.98
C GLY A 873 -37.24 -5.74 34.16
N GLY A 874 -36.27 -4.92 33.75
CA GLY A 874 -34.84 -5.13 34.01
C GLY A 874 -34.05 -5.83 32.90
N THR A 875 -34.67 -6.02 31.73
CA THR A 875 -33.97 -6.42 30.51
C THR A 875 -33.21 -5.20 29.95
N THR A 876 -31.89 -5.28 29.79
CA THR A 876 -31.00 -4.13 29.59
C THR A 876 -30.08 -4.34 28.38
N LEU A 877 -29.90 -3.30 27.57
CA LEU A 877 -29.00 -3.26 26.42
C LEU A 877 -27.74 -2.44 26.67
N LEU A 878 -27.79 -1.45 27.56
CA LEU A 878 -26.61 -0.67 27.97
C LEU A 878 -26.57 -0.60 29.49
N ALA A 879 -25.54 -1.20 30.08
CA ALA A 879 -25.36 -1.26 31.53
C ALA A 879 -23.91 -1.03 31.95
N SER A 880 -23.73 -0.45 33.13
CA SER A 880 -22.45 -0.31 33.82
C SER A 880 -22.63 -0.77 35.27
N ALA A 881 -21.81 -1.70 35.75
CA ALA A 881 -21.87 -2.14 37.14
C ALA A 881 -20.46 -2.22 37.73
N SER A 882 -20.31 -1.75 38.97
CA SER A 882 -19.02 -1.72 39.66
C SER A 882 -18.77 -3.02 40.43
N LEU A 883 -17.50 -3.45 40.46
CA LEU A 883 -17.03 -4.52 41.32
C LEU A 883 -15.66 -4.11 41.89
N GLY A 884 -15.60 -3.88 43.20
CA GLY A 884 -14.44 -3.25 43.85
C GLY A 884 -14.19 -1.84 43.30
N LYS A 885 -12.96 -1.55 42.85
CA LYS A 885 -12.58 -0.25 42.27
C LYS A 885 -12.86 -0.14 40.77
N GLY A 886 -13.11 -1.25 40.10
CA GLY A 886 -13.32 -1.33 38.65
C GLY A 886 -14.78 -1.51 38.30
N ARG A 887 -15.04 -1.81 37.03
CA ARG A 887 -16.41 -1.95 36.52
C ARG A 887 -16.50 -2.85 35.29
N MET A 888 -17.67 -3.44 35.09
CA MET A 888 -18.04 -4.13 33.85
C MET A 888 -19.06 -3.28 33.10
N ILE A 889 -18.84 -3.11 31.79
CA ILE A 889 -19.74 -2.37 30.90
C ILE A 889 -20.25 -3.32 29.83
N TYR A 890 -21.55 -3.33 29.59
CA TYR A 890 -22.20 -4.16 28.59
C TYR A 890 -22.86 -3.29 27.51
N VAL A 891 -22.52 -3.56 26.25
CA VAL A 891 -23.12 -2.92 25.06
C VAL A 891 -23.79 -3.99 24.21
N GLY A 892 -25.10 -4.14 24.36
CA GLY A 892 -25.88 -5.26 23.85
C GLY A 892 -26.39 -5.12 22.43
N TRP A 893 -25.72 -4.39 21.52
CA TRP A 893 -26.10 -4.33 20.11
C TRP A 893 -24.87 -4.08 19.24
N SER A 894 -25.02 -4.16 17.92
CA SER A 894 -23.91 -3.87 17.00
C SER A 894 -24.00 -2.45 16.47
N ILE A 895 -22.94 -1.68 16.70
CA ILE A 895 -22.75 -0.35 16.14
C ILE A 895 -22.42 -0.48 14.65
N ALA A 896 -21.54 -1.43 14.30
CA ALA A 896 -21.14 -1.70 12.93
C ALA A 896 -22.32 -2.11 12.03
N ALA A 897 -23.37 -2.74 12.56
CA ALA A 897 -24.57 -3.06 11.80
C ALA A 897 -25.40 -1.83 11.38
N SER A 898 -25.12 -0.65 11.92
CA SER A 898 -25.67 0.62 11.44
C SER A 898 -24.79 1.30 10.39
N ARG A 899 -23.65 0.70 10.04
CA ARG A 899 -22.76 1.20 8.99
C ARG A 899 -23.49 1.13 7.64
N PRO A 900 -23.42 2.17 6.81
CA PRO A 900 -23.93 2.09 5.45
C PRO A 900 -23.06 1.15 4.62
N GLU A 901 -23.61 0.01 4.17
CA GLU A 901 -22.88 -1.01 3.41
C GLU A 901 -23.19 -1.02 1.90
N GLY A 902 -22.14 -1.24 1.11
CA GLY A 902 -22.05 -1.12 -0.36
C GLY A 902 -22.75 -2.19 -1.19
N ARG A 903 -24.05 -2.41 -0.97
CA ARG A 903 -24.94 -2.99 -2.00
C ARG A 903 -26.20 -2.17 -2.27
N ARG A 904 -26.54 -1.23 -1.39
CA ARG A 904 -27.59 -0.24 -1.61
C ARG A 904 -27.09 1.14 -1.18
N PRO A 905 -27.51 2.23 -1.84
CA PRO A 905 -27.19 3.59 -1.38
C PRO A 905 -27.63 3.77 0.08
N SER A 906 -26.77 4.40 0.89
CA SER A 906 -27.12 4.82 2.25
C SER A 906 -28.22 5.88 2.21
N THR A 907 -29.10 5.87 3.21
CA THR A 907 -30.01 7.01 3.43
C THR A 907 -29.40 7.97 4.46
N VAL A 908 -29.90 9.21 4.49
CA VAL A 908 -29.49 10.22 5.48
C VAL A 908 -29.76 9.72 6.91
N GLU A 909 -30.84 8.94 7.09
CA GLU A 909 -31.24 8.36 8.37
C GLU A 909 -30.27 7.27 8.84
N ASP A 910 -29.81 6.41 7.92
CA ASP A 910 -28.82 5.36 8.20
C ASP A 910 -27.49 6.00 8.67
N GLU A 911 -27.04 7.06 7.99
CA GLU A 911 -25.82 7.79 8.36
C GLU A 911 -25.97 8.51 9.71
N ALA A 912 -27.10 9.18 9.95
CA ALA A 912 -27.37 9.83 11.22
C ALA A 912 -27.43 8.83 12.39
N ALA A 913 -27.97 7.63 12.16
CA ALA A 913 -28.01 6.56 13.16
C ALA A 913 -26.60 6.08 13.52
N PHE A 914 -25.74 5.84 12.53
CA PHE A 914 -24.35 5.46 12.75
C PHE A 914 -23.58 6.52 13.53
N LEU A 915 -23.70 7.80 13.15
CA LEU A 915 -23.02 8.90 13.83
C LEU A 915 -23.44 9.04 15.30
N ARG A 916 -24.73 8.86 15.62
CA ARG A 916 -25.22 8.85 17.01
C ARG A 916 -24.60 7.71 17.82
N GLN A 917 -24.50 6.51 17.25
CA GLN A 917 -23.91 5.36 17.94
C GLN A 917 -22.39 5.51 18.13
N MET A 918 -21.69 6.09 17.15
CA MET A 918 -20.28 6.47 17.31
C MET A 918 -20.07 7.53 18.38
N LYS A 919 -20.97 8.51 18.49
CA LYS A 919 -20.92 9.53 19.54
C LYS A 919 -21.15 8.93 20.93
N LEU A 920 -22.10 8.01 21.06
CA LEU A 920 -22.32 7.25 22.29
C LEU A 920 -21.06 6.46 22.70
N LEU A 921 -20.45 5.74 21.74
CA LEU A 921 -19.21 5.00 22.00
C LEU A 921 -18.07 5.93 22.43
N ALA A 922 -17.94 7.11 21.81
CA ALA A 922 -16.99 8.14 22.23
C ALA A 922 -17.24 8.63 23.66
N ASN A 923 -18.50 8.89 24.03
CA ASN A 923 -18.84 9.28 25.39
C ASN A 923 -18.55 8.15 26.40
N LEU A 924 -18.77 6.88 26.01
CA LEU A 924 -18.46 5.70 26.81
C LEU A 924 -16.97 5.63 27.12
N VAL A 925 -16.13 5.70 26.07
CA VAL A 925 -14.66 5.68 26.21
C VAL A 925 -14.15 6.86 27.03
N SER A 926 -14.73 8.05 26.85
CA SER A 926 -14.38 9.22 27.67
C SER A 926 -14.63 8.98 29.17
N GLY A 927 -15.64 8.18 29.52
CA GLY A 927 -15.97 7.82 30.90
C GLY A 927 -15.10 6.73 31.52
N LEU A 928 -14.16 6.15 30.76
CA LEU A 928 -13.26 5.09 31.23
C LEU A 928 -12.08 5.61 32.05
N ARG A 929 -11.79 6.92 32.02
CA ARG A 929 -10.72 7.52 32.84
C ARG A 929 -11.17 7.69 34.30
N PRO A 930 -10.32 7.41 35.31
CA PRO A 930 -10.64 7.65 36.72
C PRO A 930 -10.95 9.13 36.98
N ALA A 931 -11.94 9.42 37.85
CA ALA A 931 -12.38 10.79 38.15
C ALA A 931 -11.33 11.66 38.88
N SER A 932 -10.19 11.12 39.32
CA SER A 932 -9.09 11.92 39.87
C SER A 932 -8.19 12.44 38.74
N ARG A 933 -8.23 13.75 38.52
CA ARG A 933 -7.52 14.60 37.52
C ARG A 933 -8.35 15.12 36.34
N SER A 934 -9.67 15.16 36.49
CA SER A 934 -10.49 16.07 35.68
C SER A 934 -10.45 17.48 36.25
N THR A 935 -9.57 18.34 35.73
CA THR A 935 -9.84 19.77 35.60
C THR A 935 -9.20 20.31 34.32
N ALA A 936 -10.03 21.00 33.51
CA ALA A 936 -9.66 21.95 32.44
C ALA A 936 -9.65 21.49 30.95
N LEU A 937 -10.37 20.44 30.54
CA LEU A 937 -10.47 20.07 29.10
C LEU A 937 -11.90 19.98 28.52
N GLU A 938 -12.90 20.59 29.16
CA GLU A 938 -14.27 20.73 28.63
C GLU A 938 -14.60 22.17 28.15
N ARG A 939 -13.70 22.82 27.40
CA ARG A 939 -14.08 23.97 26.56
C ARG A 939 -13.69 23.73 25.11
#